data_AF-A0A960Y955-F1
#
_entry.id   AF-A0A960Y955-F1
#
_cell.length_a   1.000
_cell.length_b   1.000
_cell.length_c   1.000
_cell.angle_alpha   90.00
_cell.angle_beta   90.00
_cell.angle_gamma   90.00
#
_symmetry.space_group_name_H-M   'P 1'
#
loop_
_entity.id
_entity.type
_entity.pdbx_description
1 polymer ?
#
loop_
_entity_poly.entity_id
_entity_poly.type
_entity_poly.pdbx_seq_one_letter_code
_entity_poly.pdbx_strand_id
1 'polypeptide(L)'
;MLIAGMAVLMVASPVVAQETDDFAPPTAATADPTQTALAEILRLEDRRATADKLLPYLAPDWPMTVRLRAVTALGACGDPDGADALLLTAQDKDNDLARAAIHALGVLFYPGRLSRLGVRPDDRVLDFLQGFLAPQPFDDAFARLEPLRAEAAAAFGKLARERRASALLPFLRWVMFSEVTDTRVAQARAALYGLMRARPFGARQAAVEALAHADPRVREMAAYVLGELAEQPAAPFVEQALGDNVYEVRLAAATALGKLGGVRDVNTLVPLVLSPDEREVIAGLAAYGPGTRGVPIAVATSILQTADEDTTYVKHIAVIRALGRRGDPDAIALLRNQIRRGGAIRLATFDALADAQAGDALMEVSLDFRGDYQAAAHYVDALAKAESRPAAKRLSEMLDTPTRPDAYRRDPRGVFALIRANARAQSPAFVSRLRSYLADDDEMIRALAGDYLAAHPDVVYLDSLIDGLRMSMDPRRFEACVAILGALERLGRQFPDRSFARGKIIDAVTARVRDKRPIVRQKAAEVLVALGGPAHKWAFFNQQTARHNEGYDQIAASLDTSVDYLVETNKGAFVLRTSYAEAPLTAQKFDEYVRAGFYTEMPIYRMTPNYTMQTGDPDGTGFGGEEWISRDELARMDFTRGTIGMATSGLDTARTQFFITHRPLPQLDGRYTAFGRVVEGEEILERLIAMDRVIRIRRKPAEWRPTPTPKPTSEQSRDHARQSRAR
;
A
#
# COMPACT_ATOMS: atom_id res chain seq x y z
N MET A 1 -52.54 39.41 -24.23
CA MET A 1 -52.60 40.03 -22.89
C MET A 1 -52.65 38.89 -21.89
N LEU A 2 -51.59 38.45 -21.19
CA LEU A 2 -50.63 39.19 -20.33
C LEU A 2 -51.46 40.08 -19.37
N ILE A 3 -51.51 39.94 -18.04
CA ILE A 3 -50.60 39.46 -16.98
C ILE A 3 -51.45 39.19 -15.71
N ALA A 4 -51.10 38.21 -14.86
CA ALA A 4 -51.11 38.29 -13.37
C ALA A 4 -51.00 36.91 -12.69
N GLY A 5 -50.21 36.81 -11.62
CA GLY A 5 -50.53 35.94 -10.47
C GLY A 5 -49.62 34.74 -10.16
N MET A 6 -48.52 35.01 -9.45
CA MET A 6 -47.59 34.09 -8.77
C MET A 6 -48.21 33.04 -7.82
N ALA A 7 -47.57 31.86 -7.74
CA ALA A 7 -47.15 31.15 -6.51
C ALA A 7 -46.25 29.95 -6.93
N VAL A 8 -44.91 29.98 -6.91
CA VAL A 8 -43.90 29.84 -5.82
C VAL A 8 -44.08 28.62 -4.90
N LEU A 9 -43.15 27.64 -5.00
CA LEU A 9 -42.27 27.12 -3.93
C LEU A 9 -41.25 26.13 -4.55
N MET A 10 -40.01 26.58 -4.82
CA MET A 10 -38.80 26.54 -3.96
C MET A 10 -37.96 25.25 -4.09
N VAL A 11 -36.96 25.32 -4.97
CA VAL A 11 -35.69 24.56 -4.94
C VAL A 11 -34.68 25.43 -4.19
N ALA A 12 -34.02 24.88 -3.17
CA ALA A 12 -32.91 25.52 -2.49
C ALA A 12 -31.63 25.38 -3.34
N SER A 13 -31.08 26.50 -3.79
CA SER A 13 -29.74 26.61 -4.38
C SER A 13 -28.68 26.77 -3.27
N PRO A 14 -27.45 26.26 -3.47
CA PRO A 14 -26.38 26.41 -2.50
C PRO A 14 -25.88 27.86 -2.46
N VAL A 15 -25.75 28.37 -1.25
CA VAL A 15 -25.25 29.70 -0.92
C VAL A 15 -23.76 29.79 -1.26
N VAL A 16 -23.43 30.67 -2.21
CA VAL A 16 -22.08 31.22 -2.41
C VAL A 16 -21.84 32.21 -1.27
N ALA A 17 -21.01 31.85 -0.30
CA ALA A 17 -20.51 32.79 0.69
C ALA A 17 -19.31 33.55 0.09
N GLN A 18 -19.44 34.87 0.11
CA GLN A 18 -18.48 35.83 -0.43
C GLN A 18 -17.13 35.76 0.29
N GLU A 19 -16.06 35.75 -0.51
CA GLU A 19 -14.69 35.98 -0.10
C GLU A 19 -14.56 37.36 0.55
N THR A 20 -13.94 37.39 1.74
CA THR A 20 -13.26 38.59 2.22
C THR A 20 -11.78 38.31 2.08
N ASP A 21 -11.25 38.78 0.95
CA ASP A 21 -9.82 38.92 0.68
C ASP A 21 -9.22 39.92 1.67
N ASP A 22 -8.44 39.43 2.62
CA ASP A 22 -7.47 40.21 3.37
C ASP A 22 -6.10 39.53 3.24
N PHE A 23 -5.61 39.44 2.00
CA PHE A 23 -4.19 39.28 1.70
C PHE A 23 -3.83 40.26 0.58
N ALA A 24 -3.43 41.48 0.97
CA ALA A 24 -2.70 42.34 0.05
C ALA A 24 -1.46 41.58 -0.46
N PRO A 25 -1.24 41.47 -1.78
CA PRO A 25 -0.05 40.80 -2.31
C PRO A 25 1.18 41.56 -1.80
N PRO A 26 2.22 40.88 -1.29
CA PRO A 26 3.45 41.58 -0.96
C PRO A 26 3.96 42.24 -2.24
N THR A 27 4.14 43.56 -2.17
CA THR A 27 4.84 44.36 -3.18
C THR A 27 6.12 43.65 -3.61
N ALA A 28 6.35 43.56 -4.92
CA ALA A 28 7.47 42.88 -5.57
C ALA A 28 8.84 43.26 -4.97
N ALA A 29 9.20 42.63 -3.86
CA ALA A 29 10.58 42.40 -3.46
C ALA A 29 11.14 41.39 -4.45
N THR A 30 12.37 41.62 -4.93
CA THR A 30 13.10 40.67 -5.79
C THR A 30 12.96 39.26 -5.21
N ALA A 31 12.24 38.38 -5.92
CA ALA A 31 11.98 37.02 -5.46
C ALA A 31 13.31 36.35 -5.11
N ASP A 32 13.40 35.76 -3.91
CA ASP A 32 14.59 35.04 -3.47
C ASP A 32 14.95 33.98 -4.54
N PRO A 33 16.12 34.08 -5.19
CA PRO A 33 16.52 33.15 -6.24
C PRO A 33 16.48 31.69 -5.78
N THR A 34 16.72 31.44 -4.49
CA THR A 34 16.64 30.11 -3.87
C THR A 34 15.22 29.58 -3.88
N GLN A 35 14.25 30.40 -3.48
CA GLN A 35 12.83 30.04 -3.45
C GLN A 35 12.30 29.81 -4.87
N THR A 36 12.65 30.69 -5.81
CA THR A 36 12.27 30.53 -7.22
C THR A 36 12.86 29.23 -7.81
N ALA A 37 14.11 28.90 -7.49
CA ALA A 37 14.73 27.65 -7.93
C ALA A 37 14.03 26.42 -7.33
N LEU A 38 13.70 26.44 -6.04
CA LEU A 38 12.99 25.35 -5.37
C LEU A 38 11.59 25.13 -5.98
N ALA A 39 10.83 26.21 -6.19
CA ALA A 39 9.53 26.15 -6.84
C ALA A 39 9.61 25.57 -8.24
N GLU A 40 10.63 25.96 -9.01
CA GLU A 40 10.87 25.45 -10.36
C GLU A 40 11.26 23.97 -10.35
N ILE A 41 12.11 23.52 -9.42
CA ILE A 41 12.45 22.10 -9.28
C ILE A 41 11.20 21.28 -8.94
N LEU A 42 10.36 21.74 -8.02
CA LEU A 42 9.09 21.08 -7.68
C LEU A 42 8.18 20.96 -8.90
N ARG A 43 8.09 22.02 -9.73
CA ARG A 43 7.33 22.01 -10.98
C ARG A 43 7.90 21.01 -11.99
N LEU A 44 9.22 20.91 -12.10
CA LEU A 44 9.90 19.97 -13.00
C LEU A 44 9.69 18.52 -12.55
N GLU A 45 9.77 18.26 -11.24
CA GLU A 45 9.52 16.96 -10.62
C GLU A 45 8.06 16.50 -10.83
N ASP A 46 7.10 17.38 -10.54
CA ASP A 46 5.67 17.11 -10.76
C ASP A 46 5.36 16.89 -12.23
N ARG A 47 6.19 17.36 -13.16
CA ARG A 47 5.99 17.15 -14.61
C ARG A 47 6.72 15.94 -15.17
N ARG A 48 7.51 15.21 -14.36
CA ARG A 48 8.48 14.21 -14.85
C ARG A 48 9.30 14.82 -16.00
N ALA A 49 9.92 15.96 -15.72
CA ALA A 49 10.81 16.62 -16.66
C ALA A 49 12.03 15.73 -16.97
N THR A 50 12.60 15.94 -18.16
CA THR A 50 13.86 15.33 -18.54
C THR A 50 15.01 15.85 -17.67
N ALA A 51 16.03 15.02 -17.48
CA ALA A 51 17.12 15.26 -16.55
C ALA A 51 17.88 16.56 -16.84
N ASP A 52 18.05 16.92 -18.12
CA ASP A 52 18.74 18.13 -18.60
C ASP A 52 18.22 19.42 -17.96
N LYS A 53 16.92 19.48 -17.63
CA LYS A 53 16.31 20.66 -16.99
C LYS A 53 16.65 20.78 -15.50
N LEU A 54 17.02 19.68 -14.86
CA LEU A 54 17.35 19.62 -13.44
C LEU A 54 18.86 19.77 -13.18
N LEU A 55 19.72 19.40 -14.15
CA LEU A 55 21.18 19.48 -14.01
C LEU A 55 21.72 20.86 -13.58
N PRO A 56 21.20 22.00 -14.07
CA PRO A 56 21.68 23.32 -13.66
C PRO A 56 21.59 23.58 -12.15
N TYR A 57 20.64 22.94 -11.46
CA TYR A 57 20.43 23.11 -10.03
C TYR A 57 21.37 22.28 -9.14
N LEU A 58 22.22 21.44 -9.74
CA LEU A 58 23.27 20.71 -9.03
C LEU A 58 24.57 21.52 -8.88
N ALA A 59 24.68 22.66 -9.57
CA ALA A 59 25.87 23.49 -9.57
C ALA A 59 26.28 23.89 -8.13
N PRO A 60 27.58 23.97 -7.82
CA PRO A 60 28.07 24.32 -6.49
C PRO A 60 27.62 25.70 -5.99
N ASP A 61 27.26 26.61 -6.90
CA ASP A 61 26.79 27.96 -6.58
C ASP A 61 25.40 27.99 -5.93
N TRP A 62 24.63 26.90 -6.07
CA TRP A 62 23.32 26.77 -5.42
C TRP A 62 23.46 26.34 -3.95
N PRO A 63 22.59 26.84 -3.05
CA PRO A 63 22.52 26.37 -1.67
C PRO A 63 22.25 24.86 -1.59
N MET A 64 22.68 24.25 -0.48
CA MET A 64 22.52 22.80 -0.25
C MET A 64 21.06 22.34 -0.38
N THR A 65 20.09 23.15 0.07
CA THR A 65 18.66 22.86 -0.03
C THR A 65 18.19 22.68 -1.48
N VAL A 66 18.64 23.57 -2.38
CA VAL A 66 18.36 23.50 -3.83
C VAL A 66 19.00 22.25 -4.43
N ARG A 67 20.28 22.01 -4.14
CA ARG A 67 21.03 20.86 -4.66
C ARG A 67 20.39 19.53 -4.21
N LEU A 68 20.02 19.40 -2.94
CA LEU A 68 19.33 18.21 -2.41
C LEU A 68 17.97 17.98 -3.07
N ARG A 69 17.17 19.03 -3.25
CA ARG A 69 15.87 18.93 -3.94
C ARG A 69 16.05 18.54 -5.41
N ALA A 70 17.05 19.08 -6.10
CA ALA A 70 17.37 18.73 -7.49
C ALA A 70 17.81 17.27 -7.64
N VAL A 71 18.69 16.77 -6.76
CA VAL A 71 19.10 15.35 -6.72
C VAL A 71 17.89 14.44 -6.51
N THR A 72 17.01 14.81 -5.58
CA THR A 72 15.81 14.01 -5.26
C THR A 72 14.83 14.01 -6.44
N ALA A 73 14.62 15.17 -7.07
CA ALA A 73 13.83 15.31 -8.28
C ALA A 73 14.39 14.50 -9.47
N LEU A 74 15.72 14.43 -9.66
CA LEU A 74 16.34 13.61 -10.70
C LEU A 74 15.99 12.12 -10.55
N GLY A 75 16.09 11.59 -9.33
CA GLY A 75 15.66 10.22 -9.04
C GLY A 75 14.16 10.02 -9.25
N ALA A 76 13.32 10.95 -8.76
CA ALA A 76 11.88 10.89 -8.86
C ALA A 76 11.32 11.09 -10.27
N CYS A 77 12.02 11.83 -11.15
CA CYS A 77 11.66 11.98 -12.56
C CYS A 77 11.83 10.67 -13.34
N GLY A 78 12.80 9.84 -12.97
CA GLY A 78 13.00 8.53 -13.60
C GLY A 78 13.58 8.61 -15.01
N ASP A 79 14.34 9.67 -15.34
CA ASP A 79 15.04 9.81 -16.62
C ASP A 79 16.46 9.23 -16.54
N PRO A 80 16.78 8.12 -17.25
CA PRO A 80 18.07 7.44 -17.12
C PRO A 80 19.27 8.32 -17.48
N ASP A 81 19.07 9.38 -18.28
CA ASP A 81 20.13 10.31 -18.67
C ASP A 81 20.68 11.11 -17.47
N GLY A 82 19.95 11.13 -16.34
CA GLY A 82 20.41 11.72 -15.08
C GLY A 82 21.45 10.87 -14.32
N ALA A 83 21.69 9.62 -14.71
CA ALA A 83 22.55 8.69 -13.97
C ALA A 83 24.00 9.18 -13.83
N ASP A 84 24.58 9.77 -14.87
CA ASP A 84 25.95 10.28 -14.84
C ASP A 84 26.10 11.45 -13.84
N ALA A 85 25.11 12.35 -13.81
CA ALA A 85 25.10 13.46 -12.86
C ALA A 85 24.95 12.98 -11.41
N LEU A 86 24.13 11.95 -11.18
CA LEU A 86 23.98 11.34 -9.87
C LEU A 86 25.24 10.59 -9.43
N LEU A 87 25.93 9.88 -10.34
CA LEU A 87 27.21 9.23 -10.04
C LEU A 87 28.30 10.23 -9.66
N LEU A 88 28.34 11.39 -10.31
CA LEU A 88 29.23 12.48 -9.95
C LEU A 88 28.86 13.07 -8.57
N THR A 89 27.57 13.32 -8.35
CA THR A 89 27.08 13.91 -7.10
C THR A 89 27.24 12.97 -5.90
N ALA A 90 27.18 11.65 -6.11
CA ALA A 90 27.45 10.64 -5.10
C ALA A 90 28.90 10.64 -4.58
N GLN A 91 29.80 11.36 -5.24
CA GLN A 91 31.20 11.55 -4.83
C GLN A 91 31.45 12.89 -4.11
N ASP A 92 30.40 13.71 -3.93
CA ASP A 92 30.50 15.02 -3.27
C ASP A 92 31.03 14.90 -1.83
N LYS A 93 31.77 15.93 -1.39
CA LYS A 93 32.38 16.04 -0.06
C LYS A 93 31.34 16.02 1.06
N ASP A 94 30.16 16.53 0.77
CA ASP A 94 29.03 16.50 1.69
C ASP A 94 28.34 15.13 1.68
N ASN A 95 28.32 14.49 2.86
CA ASN A 95 27.74 13.15 3.00
C ASN A 95 26.21 13.14 2.82
N ASP A 96 25.50 14.23 3.11
CA ASP A 96 24.05 14.28 2.93
C ASP A 96 23.69 14.35 1.46
N LEU A 97 24.40 15.16 0.69
CA LEU A 97 24.22 15.23 -0.76
C LEU A 97 24.65 13.94 -1.45
N ALA A 98 25.80 13.37 -1.06
CA ALA A 98 26.28 12.10 -1.59
C ALA A 98 25.28 10.96 -1.31
N ARG A 99 24.76 10.88 -0.07
CA ARG A 99 23.73 9.93 0.33
C ARG A 99 22.44 10.12 -0.47
N ALA A 100 21.98 11.36 -0.64
CA ALA A 100 20.80 11.65 -1.46
C ALA A 100 20.99 11.21 -2.92
N ALA A 101 22.19 11.35 -3.47
CA ALA A 101 22.48 10.90 -4.83
C ALA A 101 22.54 9.37 -4.95
N ILE A 102 23.09 8.66 -3.96
CA ILE A 102 23.06 7.20 -3.88
C ILE A 102 21.61 6.70 -3.79
N HIS A 103 20.79 7.34 -2.96
CA HIS A 103 19.37 7.06 -2.87
C HIS A 103 18.68 7.27 -4.23
N ALA A 104 18.92 8.42 -4.86
CA ALA A 104 18.39 8.78 -6.17
C ALA A 104 18.75 7.75 -7.25
N LEU A 105 19.99 7.23 -7.27
CA LEU A 105 20.40 6.13 -8.16
C LEU A 105 19.59 4.86 -7.91
N GLY A 106 19.36 4.51 -6.65
CA GLY A 106 18.57 3.35 -6.24
C GLY A 106 17.09 3.43 -6.65
N VAL A 107 16.53 4.64 -6.74
CA VAL A 107 15.14 4.87 -7.17
C VAL A 107 15.00 5.13 -8.68
N LEU A 108 16.02 5.68 -9.34
CA LEU A 108 16.01 6.06 -10.75
C LEU A 108 15.62 4.89 -11.67
N PHE A 109 16.17 3.71 -11.38
CA PHE A 109 15.95 2.49 -12.16
C PHE A 109 14.96 1.52 -11.51
N TYR A 110 14.28 1.96 -10.45
CA TYR A 110 13.49 1.07 -9.61
C TYR A 110 12.28 0.47 -10.37
N PRO A 111 11.95 -0.81 -10.12
CA PRO A 111 10.95 -1.55 -10.89
C PRO A 111 9.56 -0.91 -10.86
N GLY A 112 9.01 -0.63 -12.05
CA GLY A 112 7.69 -0.02 -12.25
C GLY A 112 7.67 1.12 -13.27
N ARG A 113 8.82 1.79 -13.47
CA ARG A 113 9.01 2.86 -14.48
C ARG A 113 9.73 2.34 -15.72
N LEU A 114 11.05 2.41 -15.69
CA LEU A 114 11.95 2.11 -16.81
C LEU A 114 12.15 0.61 -17.05
N SER A 115 12.12 -0.20 -15.98
CA SER A 115 12.30 -1.65 -16.09
C SER A 115 11.22 -2.33 -16.94
N ARG A 116 9.98 -1.80 -16.94
CA ARG A 116 8.86 -2.29 -17.76
C ARG A 116 9.04 -1.97 -19.23
N LEU A 117 9.87 -0.97 -19.54
CA LEU A 117 10.31 -0.62 -20.89
C LEU A 117 11.60 -1.34 -21.31
N GLY A 118 12.12 -2.24 -20.47
CA GLY A 118 13.37 -2.95 -20.72
C GLY A 118 14.64 -2.13 -20.48
N VAL A 119 14.52 -0.90 -19.96
CA VAL A 119 15.67 -0.06 -19.59
C VAL A 119 16.25 -0.56 -18.26
N ARG A 120 17.55 -0.88 -18.26
CA ARG A 120 18.28 -1.44 -17.12
C ARG A 120 19.31 -0.43 -16.59
N PRO A 121 19.68 -0.50 -15.30
CA PRO A 121 20.83 0.25 -14.81
C PRO A 121 22.09 -0.16 -15.58
N ASP A 122 22.90 0.83 -15.94
CA ASP A 122 24.23 0.63 -16.51
C ASP A 122 25.14 -0.08 -15.48
N ASP A 123 26.05 -0.92 -15.95
CA ASP A 123 27.06 -1.59 -15.14
C ASP A 123 27.90 -0.60 -14.32
N ARG A 124 28.14 0.62 -14.84
CA ARG A 124 28.83 1.70 -14.09
C ARG A 124 28.15 2.04 -12.77
N VAL A 125 26.81 2.07 -12.73
CA VAL A 125 26.04 2.35 -11.51
C VAL A 125 26.18 1.21 -10.52
N LEU A 126 26.08 -0.03 -11.01
CA LEU A 126 26.18 -1.21 -10.17
C LEU A 126 27.61 -1.40 -9.63
N ASP A 127 28.65 -1.15 -10.43
CA ASP A 127 30.05 -1.19 -10.00
C ASP A 127 30.35 -0.14 -8.95
N PHE A 128 29.86 1.09 -9.17
CA PHE A 128 30.00 2.19 -8.21
C PHE A 128 29.38 1.81 -6.85
N LEU A 129 28.13 1.37 -6.84
CA LEU A 129 27.44 0.98 -5.62
C LEU A 129 28.09 -0.24 -4.94
N GLN A 130 28.54 -1.22 -5.72
CA GLN A 130 29.24 -2.40 -5.21
C GLN A 130 30.57 -2.03 -4.53
N GLY A 131 31.25 -0.98 -4.98
CA GLY A 131 32.48 -0.48 -4.37
C GLY A 131 32.34 -0.13 -2.88
N PHE A 132 31.15 0.31 -2.44
CA PHE A 132 30.86 0.61 -1.03
C PHE A 132 30.73 -0.65 -0.15
N LEU A 133 30.52 -1.82 -0.77
CA LEU A 133 30.25 -3.08 -0.07
C LEU A 133 31.53 -3.86 0.26
N ALA A 134 32.69 -3.39 -0.21
CA ALA A 134 33.94 -4.08 0.05
C ALA A 134 34.24 -4.08 1.57
N PRO A 135 34.48 -5.25 2.20
CA PRO A 135 35.00 -5.30 3.56
C PRO A 135 36.31 -4.51 3.63
N GLN A 136 36.46 -3.60 4.59
CA GLN A 136 37.68 -2.78 4.71
C GLN A 136 38.38 -3.02 6.05
N PRO A 137 39.73 -2.90 6.09
CA PRO A 137 40.46 -2.73 7.34
C PRO A 137 40.11 -1.38 8.00
N PHE A 138 40.30 -1.30 9.32
CA PHE A 138 40.02 -0.11 10.14
C PHE A 138 41.05 1.01 9.86
N ASP A 139 40.92 1.76 8.77
CA ASP A 139 41.76 2.93 8.45
C ASP A 139 40.93 4.18 8.14
N ASP A 140 41.48 5.36 8.55
CA ASP A 140 40.83 6.68 8.47
C ASP A 140 40.44 7.12 7.06
N ALA A 141 41.09 6.59 6.02
CA ALA A 141 40.82 6.93 4.61
C ALA A 141 39.38 6.58 4.18
N PHE A 142 38.73 5.66 4.89
CA PHE A 142 37.38 5.16 4.57
C PHE A 142 36.29 5.62 5.53
N ALA A 143 36.64 6.35 6.60
CA ALA A 143 35.69 6.88 7.58
C ALA A 143 34.56 7.71 6.93
N ARG A 144 34.88 8.39 5.82
CA ARG A 144 33.89 9.17 5.06
C ARG A 144 32.85 8.31 4.33
N LEU A 145 33.19 7.09 3.92
CA LEU A 145 32.25 6.22 3.21
C LEU A 145 31.28 5.52 4.17
N GLU A 146 31.69 5.34 5.41
CA GLU A 146 30.96 4.64 6.46
C GLU A 146 29.46 5.03 6.58
N PRO A 147 29.06 6.32 6.64
CA PRO A 147 27.65 6.72 6.67
C PRO A 147 26.89 6.46 5.36
N LEU A 148 27.59 6.27 4.23
CA LEU A 148 26.99 6.07 2.91
C LEU A 148 26.71 4.60 2.61
N ARG A 149 27.38 3.67 3.30
CA ARG A 149 27.32 2.22 2.99
C ARG A 149 25.94 1.61 3.16
N ALA A 150 25.16 2.08 4.14
CA ALA A 150 23.79 1.58 4.33
C ALA A 150 22.92 1.95 3.12
N GLU A 151 22.98 3.21 2.67
CA GLU A 151 22.25 3.66 1.48
C GLU A 151 22.74 2.95 0.22
N ALA A 152 24.06 2.76 0.08
CA ALA A 152 24.64 2.05 -1.06
C ALA A 152 24.22 0.57 -1.09
N ALA A 153 24.19 -0.11 0.06
CA ALA A 153 23.70 -1.48 0.17
C ALA A 153 22.20 -1.58 -0.17
N ALA A 154 21.39 -0.63 0.28
CA ALA A 154 19.98 -0.56 -0.06
C ALA A 154 19.78 -0.31 -1.56
N ALA A 155 20.44 0.70 -2.14
CA ALA A 155 20.39 1.00 -3.57
C ALA A 155 20.89 -0.19 -4.41
N PHE A 156 22.02 -0.79 -4.04
CA PHE A 156 22.56 -1.96 -4.73
C PHE A 156 21.59 -3.14 -4.66
N GLY A 157 21.02 -3.43 -3.48
CA GLY A 157 20.02 -4.49 -3.32
C GLY A 157 18.72 -4.26 -4.10
N LYS A 158 18.35 -3.00 -4.37
CA LYS A 158 17.21 -2.64 -5.23
C LYS A 158 17.48 -2.93 -6.71
N LEU A 159 18.73 -2.77 -7.16
CA LEU A 159 19.13 -2.79 -8.57
C LEU A 159 19.78 -4.11 -9.03
N ALA A 160 20.64 -4.68 -8.20
CA ALA A 160 21.44 -5.86 -8.52
C ALA A 160 20.56 -7.12 -8.58
N ARG A 161 20.92 -8.05 -9.48
CA ARG A 161 20.26 -9.35 -9.63
C ARG A 161 21.19 -10.48 -9.20
N GLU A 162 20.58 -11.53 -8.65
CA GLU A 162 21.16 -12.84 -8.32
C GLU A 162 22.68 -12.87 -8.17
N ARG A 163 23.44 -13.16 -9.26
CA ARG A 163 24.90 -13.30 -9.20
C ARG A 163 25.61 -12.07 -8.64
N ARG A 164 25.22 -10.85 -9.06
CA ARG A 164 25.86 -9.61 -8.60
C ARG A 164 25.45 -9.24 -7.19
N ALA A 165 24.19 -9.51 -6.83
CA ALA A 165 23.69 -9.27 -5.47
C ALA A 165 24.38 -10.12 -4.40
N SER A 166 25.06 -11.20 -4.78
CA SER A 166 25.88 -12.02 -3.87
C SER A 166 27.01 -11.22 -3.19
N ALA A 167 27.39 -10.04 -3.73
CA ALA A 167 28.32 -9.12 -3.08
C ALA A 167 27.82 -8.60 -1.71
N LEU A 168 26.51 -8.65 -1.44
CA LEU A 168 25.94 -8.29 -0.13
C LEU A 168 26.26 -9.33 0.96
N LEU A 169 26.57 -10.58 0.61
CA LEU A 169 26.87 -11.65 1.57
C LEU A 169 28.18 -11.40 2.34
N PRO A 170 29.35 -11.19 1.69
CA PRO A 170 30.59 -10.88 2.41
C PRO A 170 30.50 -9.55 3.16
N PHE A 171 29.76 -8.56 2.63
CA PHE A 171 29.49 -7.29 3.31
C PHE A 171 28.71 -7.50 4.61
N LEU A 172 27.57 -8.19 4.57
CA LEU A 172 26.76 -8.49 5.74
C LEU A 172 27.58 -9.28 6.78
N ARG A 173 28.32 -10.30 6.35
CA ARG A 173 29.19 -11.07 7.24
C ARG A 173 30.19 -10.16 7.97
N TRP A 174 30.87 -9.28 7.25
CA TRP A 174 31.81 -8.34 7.86
C TRP A 174 31.13 -7.39 8.86
N VAL A 175 29.97 -6.83 8.51
CA VAL A 175 29.20 -5.95 9.41
C VAL A 175 28.78 -6.69 10.69
N MET A 176 28.31 -7.93 10.58
CA MET A 176 27.86 -8.74 11.73
C MET A 176 28.97 -9.08 12.73
N PHE A 177 30.23 -9.13 12.29
CA PHE A 177 31.40 -9.41 13.15
C PHE A 177 32.18 -8.15 13.53
N SER A 178 31.67 -6.97 13.19
CA SER A 178 32.23 -5.68 13.59
C SER A 178 31.65 -5.19 14.93
N GLU A 179 32.19 -4.10 15.47
CA GLU A 179 31.60 -3.41 16.62
C GLU A 179 30.14 -3.02 16.34
N VAL A 180 29.25 -3.23 17.32
CA VAL A 180 27.82 -2.94 17.18
C VAL A 180 27.59 -1.45 17.41
N THR A 181 27.38 -0.71 16.33
CA THR A 181 26.98 0.71 16.32
C THR A 181 25.67 0.89 15.55
N ASP A 182 24.97 2.01 15.75
CA ASP A 182 23.75 2.30 14.98
C ASP A 182 24.00 2.31 13.46
N THR A 183 25.18 2.79 13.03
CA THR A 183 25.59 2.77 11.62
C THR A 183 25.75 1.34 11.11
N ARG A 184 26.39 0.45 11.88
CA ARG A 184 26.56 -0.97 11.52
C ARG A 184 25.23 -1.71 11.52
N VAL A 185 24.35 -1.42 12.46
CA VAL A 185 22.99 -1.98 12.48
C VAL A 185 22.20 -1.54 11.24
N ALA A 186 22.29 -0.26 10.84
CA ALA A 186 21.66 0.23 9.62
C ALA A 186 22.22 -0.48 8.37
N GLN A 187 23.54 -0.68 8.29
CA GLN A 187 24.19 -1.41 7.19
C GLN A 187 23.76 -2.88 7.14
N ALA A 188 23.69 -3.58 8.29
CA ALA A 188 23.23 -4.96 8.36
C ALA A 188 21.78 -5.09 7.89
N ARG A 189 20.90 -4.18 8.34
CA ARG A 189 19.49 -4.13 7.92
C ARG A 189 19.35 -3.87 6.43
N ALA A 190 20.11 -2.92 5.88
CA ALA A 190 20.12 -2.62 4.46
C ALA A 190 20.61 -3.80 3.61
N ALA A 191 21.67 -4.50 4.07
CA ALA A 191 22.19 -5.68 3.40
C ALA A 191 21.19 -6.85 3.41
N LEU A 192 20.58 -7.14 4.57
CA LEU A 192 19.51 -8.14 4.71
C LEU A 192 18.34 -7.83 3.78
N TYR A 193 17.92 -6.56 3.71
CA TYR A 193 16.88 -6.13 2.77
C TYR A 193 17.26 -6.36 1.31
N GLY A 194 18.50 -6.02 0.92
CA GLY A 194 18.99 -6.27 -0.42
C GLY A 194 19.03 -7.75 -0.78
N LEU A 195 19.43 -8.62 0.16
CA LEU A 195 19.42 -10.07 -0.01
C LEU A 195 18.00 -10.62 -0.18
N MET A 196 17.04 -10.16 0.61
CA MET A 196 15.62 -10.52 0.49
C MET A 196 15.06 -10.18 -0.90
N ARG A 197 15.44 -9.01 -1.41
CA ARG A 197 14.98 -8.48 -2.70
C ARG A 197 15.57 -9.21 -3.90
N ALA A 198 16.89 -9.38 -3.90
CA ALA A 198 17.60 -9.95 -5.03
C ALA A 198 17.67 -11.49 -5.00
N ARG A 199 17.38 -12.10 -3.85
CA ARG A 199 17.36 -13.55 -3.59
C ARG A 199 18.58 -14.31 -4.14
N PRO A 200 19.83 -13.84 -3.92
CA PRO A 200 21.01 -14.59 -4.34
C PRO A 200 21.11 -15.92 -3.59
N PHE A 201 21.81 -16.89 -4.18
CA PHE A 201 22.19 -18.11 -3.49
C PHE A 201 22.94 -17.77 -2.18
N GLY A 202 22.51 -18.36 -1.06
CA GLY A 202 23.08 -18.08 0.27
C GLY A 202 22.34 -17.02 1.10
N ALA A 203 21.36 -16.29 0.53
CA ALA A 203 20.57 -15.29 1.26
C ALA A 203 19.89 -15.86 2.51
N ARG A 204 19.26 -17.04 2.40
CA ARG A 204 18.65 -17.75 3.55
C ARG A 204 19.66 -18.00 4.66
N GLN A 205 20.83 -18.54 4.32
CA GLN A 205 21.87 -18.88 5.30
C GLN A 205 22.37 -17.64 6.04
N ALA A 206 22.62 -16.55 5.31
CA ALA A 206 23.06 -15.30 5.92
C ALA A 206 21.98 -14.69 6.84
N ALA A 207 20.70 -14.79 6.48
CA ALA A 207 19.61 -14.35 7.35
C ALA A 207 19.43 -15.26 8.58
N VAL A 208 19.66 -16.57 8.47
CA VAL A 208 19.70 -17.48 9.64
C VAL A 208 20.84 -17.10 10.59
N GLU A 209 22.04 -16.81 10.07
CA GLU A 209 23.16 -16.34 10.89
C GLU A 209 22.85 -15.02 11.61
N ALA A 210 22.15 -14.11 10.94
CA ALA A 210 21.75 -12.82 11.51
C ALA A 210 20.70 -12.91 12.64
N LEU A 211 19.98 -14.04 12.79
CA LEU A 211 19.11 -14.28 13.95
C LEU A 211 19.88 -14.36 15.27
N ALA A 212 21.19 -14.62 15.24
CA ALA A 212 22.04 -14.67 16.43
C ALA A 212 22.70 -13.31 16.77
N HIS A 213 22.37 -12.24 16.04
CA HIS A 213 23.02 -10.94 16.22
C HIS A 213 22.69 -10.29 17.57
N ALA A 214 23.65 -9.56 18.15
CA ALA A 214 23.50 -8.93 19.46
C ALA A 214 22.39 -7.86 19.50
N ASP A 215 22.30 -7.03 18.45
CA ASP A 215 21.26 -6.01 18.32
C ASP A 215 19.92 -6.62 17.83
N PRO A 216 18.80 -6.38 18.55
CA PRO A 216 17.50 -6.94 18.22
C PRO A 216 16.91 -6.43 16.90
N ARG A 217 17.25 -5.22 16.44
CA ARG A 217 16.77 -4.67 15.15
C ARG A 217 17.31 -5.46 13.96
N VAL A 218 18.49 -6.07 14.12
CA VAL A 218 19.06 -6.99 13.13
C VAL A 218 18.35 -8.34 13.18
N ARG A 219 18.08 -8.88 14.39
CA ARG A 219 17.33 -10.14 14.55
C ARG A 219 15.90 -10.05 14.03
N GLU A 220 15.22 -8.94 14.29
CA GLU A 220 13.88 -8.64 13.76
C GLU A 220 13.90 -8.64 12.22
N MET A 221 14.85 -7.90 11.62
CA MET A 221 15.02 -7.87 10.16
C MET A 221 15.35 -9.26 9.60
N ALA A 222 16.19 -10.03 10.28
CA ALA A 222 16.55 -11.38 9.89
C ALA A 222 15.33 -12.32 9.87
N ALA A 223 14.54 -12.36 10.94
CA ALA A 223 13.30 -13.12 11.01
C ALA A 223 12.33 -12.70 9.90
N TYR A 224 12.19 -11.39 9.69
CA TYR A 224 11.37 -10.86 8.60
C TYR A 224 11.83 -11.35 7.21
N VAL A 225 13.13 -11.22 6.92
CA VAL A 225 13.71 -11.65 5.64
C VAL A 225 13.49 -13.15 5.41
N LEU A 226 13.67 -14.00 6.43
CA LEU A 226 13.41 -15.43 6.32
C LEU A 226 11.95 -15.74 5.96
N GLY A 227 11.01 -15.01 6.56
CA GLY A 227 9.59 -15.10 6.22
C GLY A 227 9.28 -14.70 4.77
N GLU A 228 9.92 -13.65 4.25
CA GLU A 228 9.73 -13.18 2.86
C GLU A 228 10.40 -14.08 1.83
N LEU A 229 11.58 -14.62 2.14
CA LEU A 229 12.22 -15.64 1.31
C LEU A 229 11.33 -16.88 1.19
N ALA A 230 10.57 -17.19 2.26
CA ALA A 230 9.60 -18.28 2.34
C ALA A 230 10.24 -19.66 2.05
N GLU A 231 11.47 -19.86 2.51
CA GLU A 231 12.21 -21.10 2.34
C GLU A 231 12.09 -22.00 3.58
N GLN A 232 11.29 -23.08 3.45
CA GLN A 232 10.99 -24.06 4.51
C GLN A 232 12.16 -24.49 5.41
N PRO A 233 13.40 -24.73 4.91
CA PRO A 233 14.52 -25.10 5.75
C PRO A 233 14.88 -24.09 6.85
N ALA A 234 14.39 -22.84 6.78
CA ALA A 234 14.58 -21.83 7.82
C ALA A 234 13.67 -22.02 9.05
N ALA A 235 12.56 -22.76 8.93
CA ALA A 235 11.52 -22.82 9.96
C ALA A 235 12.04 -23.18 11.37
N PRO A 236 12.94 -24.18 11.56
CA PRO A 236 13.46 -24.50 12.89
C PRO A 236 14.23 -23.35 13.56
N PHE A 237 14.94 -22.54 12.77
CA PHE A 237 15.69 -21.39 13.29
C PHE A 237 14.76 -20.24 13.66
N VAL A 238 13.69 -20.03 12.88
CA VAL A 238 12.67 -19.03 13.19
C VAL A 238 11.82 -19.46 14.40
N GLU A 239 11.53 -20.76 14.57
CA GLU A 239 10.88 -21.30 15.78
C GLU A 239 11.69 -20.99 17.04
N GLN A 240 13.02 -21.10 16.99
CA GLN A 240 13.88 -20.74 18.10
C GLN A 240 13.76 -19.24 18.47
N ALA A 241 13.61 -18.36 17.47
CA ALA A 241 13.45 -16.92 17.68
C ALA A 241 12.11 -16.53 18.35
N LEU A 242 11.14 -17.44 18.50
CA LEU A 242 9.96 -17.22 19.34
C LEU A 242 10.31 -17.07 20.83
N GLY A 243 11.46 -17.59 21.26
CA GLY A 243 11.98 -17.46 22.61
C GLY A 243 12.82 -16.20 22.85
N ASP A 244 12.89 -15.27 21.89
CA ASP A 244 13.68 -14.05 22.02
C ASP A 244 13.17 -13.17 23.17
N ASN A 245 14.08 -12.46 23.85
CA ASN A 245 13.71 -11.56 24.94
C ASN A 245 13.03 -10.27 24.45
N VAL A 246 13.26 -9.88 23.19
CA VAL A 246 12.66 -8.70 22.58
C VAL A 246 11.36 -9.07 21.86
N TYR A 247 10.32 -8.33 22.20
CA TYR A 247 8.96 -8.56 21.70
C TYR A 247 8.87 -8.44 20.17
N GLU A 248 9.51 -7.43 19.57
CA GLU A 248 9.51 -7.20 18.13
C GLU A 248 10.11 -8.38 17.35
N VAL A 249 11.14 -9.03 17.92
CA VAL A 249 11.76 -10.22 17.34
C VAL A 249 10.79 -11.41 17.40
N ARG A 250 10.13 -11.64 18.54
CA ARG A 250 9.12 -12.70 18.67
C ARG A 250 7.96 -12.51 17.67
N LEU A 251 7.50 -11.27 17.53
CA LEU A 251 6.46 -10.88 16.58
C LEU A 251 6.88 -11.16 15.12
N ALA A 252 8.11 -10.76 14.76
CA ALA A 252 8.67 -11.01 13.44
C ALA A 252 8.82 -12.52 13.16
N ALA A 253 9.28 -13.30 14.16
CA ALA A 253 9.41 -14.74 14.07
C ALA A 253 8.06 -15.45 13.89
N ALA A 254 7.04 -15.11 14.69
CA ALA A 254 5.69 -15.65 14.54
C ALA A 254 5.10 -15.34 13.14
N THR A 255 5.26 -14.10 12.69
CA THR A 255 4.81 -13.69 11.34
C THR A 255 5.55 -14.46 10.24
N ALA A 256 6.86 -14.66 10.39
CA ALA A 256 7.67 -15.40 9.43
C ALA A 256 7.28 -16.88 9.36
N LEU A 257 6.98 -17.51 10.51
CA LEU A 257 6.50 -18.89 10.55
C LEU A 257 5.19 -19.06 9.78
N GLY A 258 4.25 -18.13 9.90
CA GLY A 258 3.02 -18.16 9.10
C GLY A 258 3.29 -18.24 7.59
N LYS A 259 4.33 -17.56 7.09
CA LYS A 259 4.75 -17.59 5.67
C LYS A 259 5.55 -18.84 5.31
N LEU A 260 6.25 -19.41 6.29
CA LEU A 260 6.96 -20.68 6.19
C LEU A 260 6.04 -21.89 6.40
N GLY A 261 4.72 -21.75 6.28
CA GLY A 261 3.79 -22.88 6.42
C GLY A 261 3.52 -23.32 7.87
N GLY A 262 3.90 -22.50 8.84
CA GLY A 262 3.60 -22.65 10.26
C GLY A 262 4.70 -23.32 11.09
N VAL A 263 4.31 -23.85 12.24
CA VAL A 263 5.20 -24.52 13.20
C VAL A 263 5.07 -26.04 13.12
N ARG A 264 6.15 -26.76 13.46
CA ARG A 264 6.17 -28.22 13.58
C ARG A 264 5.25 -28.72 14.69
N ASP A 265 5.32 -28.07 15.85
CA ASP A 265 4.41 -28.31 16.97
C ASP A 265 3.56 -27.06 17.22
N VAL A 266 2.25 -27.20 17.00
CA VAL A 266 1.26 -26.13 17.24
C VAL A 266 1.27 -25.65 18.69
N ASN A 267 1.68 -26.49 19.64
CA ASN A 267 1.74 -26.11 21.05
C ASN A 267 2.83 -25.06 21.33
N THR A 268 3.85 -24.95 20.47
CA THR A 268 4.92 -23.94 20.60
C THR A 268 4.37 -22.51 20.55
N LEU A 269 3.21 -22.30 19.91
CA LEU A 269 2.55 -21.00 19.79
C LEU A 269 1.53 -20.73 20.90
N VAL A 270 1.15 -21.74 21.69
CA VAL A 270 0.15 -21.60 22.76
C VAL A 270 0.53 -20.52 23.79
N PRO A 271 1.79 -20.41 24.26
CA PRO A 271 2.17 -19.32 25.16
C PRO A 271 1.92 -17.92 24.59
N LEU A 272 2.18 -17.71 23.30
CA LEU A 272 1.92 -16.45 22.62
C LEU A 272 0.42 -16.19 22.49
N VAL A 273 -0.36 -17.22 22.18
CA VAL A 273 -1.83 -17.15 22.00
C VAL A 273 -2.55 -16.92 23.33
N LEU A 274 -1.97 -17.34 24.44
CA LEU A 274 -2.47 -17.12 25.80
C LEU A 274 -1.83 -15.89 26.47
N SER A 275 -1.00 -15.13 25.75
CA SER A 275 -0.33 -13.95 26.28
C SER A 275 -1.36 -12.89 26.72
N PRO A 276 -1.09 -12.16 27.82
CA PRO A 276 -1.87 -10.98 28.15
C PRO A 276 -1.75 -9.90 27.06
N ASP A 277 -0.61 -9.81 26.36
CA ASP A 277 -0.38 -8.86 25.26
C ASP A 277 -1.14 -9.32 24.01
N GLU A 278 -2.12 -8.51 23.58
CA GLU A 278 -2.95 -8.84 22.41
C GLU A 278 -2.18 -9.04 21.12
N ARG A 279 -1.02 -8.40 21.01
CA ARG A 279 -0.23 -8.42 19.78
C ARG A 279 0.50 -9.73 19.63
N GLU A 280 0.99 -10.29 20.74
CA GLU A 280 1.53 -11.65 20.78
C GLU A 280 0.45 -12.67 20.43
N VAL A 281 -0.78 -12.46 20.92
CA VAL A 281 -1.92 -13.32 20.57
C VAL A 281 -2.21 -13.28 19.07
N ILE A 282 -2.32 -12.09 18.48
CA ILE A 282 -2.56 -11.92 17.05
C ILE A 282 -1.44 -12.55 16.22
N ALA A 283 -0.18 -12.35 16.63
CA ALA A 283 0.99 -12.90 15.96
C ALA A 283 1.03 -14.43 16.04
N GLY A 284 0.83 -14.99 17.23
CA GLY A 284 0.78 -16.44 17.45
C GLY A 284 -0.37 -17.09 16.68
N LEU A 285 -1.53 -16.43 16.61
CA LEU A 285 -2.65 -16.91 15.81
C LEU A 285 -2.37 -16.84 14.31
N ALA A 286 -1.70 -15.78 13.84
CA ALA A 286 -1.27 -15.65 12.45
C ALA A 286 -0.20 -16.68 12.04
N ALA A 287 0.62 -17.14 13.00
CA ALA A 287 1.64 -18.16 12.79
C ALA A 287 1.07 -19.57 12.54
N TYR A 288 -0.20 -19.82 12.90
CA TYR A 288 -0.92 -21.02 12.45
C TYR A 288 -1.23 -20.92 10.95
N GLY A 289 -0.29 -21.40 10.15
CA GLY A 289 -0.37 -21.41 8.69
C GLY A 289 -1.27 -22.52 8.13
N PRO A 290 -1.64 -22.44 6.83
CA PRO A 290 -2.39 -23.48 6.13
C PRO A 290 -1.63 -24.82 6.14
N GLY A 291 -2.34 -25.93 6.34
CA GLY A 291 -1.75 -27.28 6.36
C GLY A 291 -1.11 -27.72 7.68
N THR A 292 -1.08 -26.84 8.69
CA THR A 292 -0.80 -27.25 10.08
C THR A 292 -2.05 -27.83 10.75
N ARG A 293 -1.90 -28.42 11.94
CA ARG A 293 -3.07 -28.68 12.81
C ARG A 293 -3.77 -27.39 13.25
N GLY A 294 -3.32 -26.19 12.89
CA GLY A 294 -3.95 -24.93 13.25
C GLY A 294 -4.01 -24.69 14.77
N VAL A 295 -4.73 -23.63 15.17
CA VAL A 295 -4.94 -23.34 16.59
C VAL A 295 -5.66 -24.51 17.29
N PRO A 296 -5.23 -24.95 18.47
CA PRO A 296 -5.95 -25.98 19.22
C PRO A 296 -7.40 -25.56 19.51
N ILE A 297 -8.37 -26.44 19.23
CA ILE A 297 -9.81 -26.15 19.39
C ILE A 297 -10.14 -25.68 20.81
N ALA A 298 -9.59 -26.33 21.84
CA ALA A 298 -9.83 -25.92 23.23
C ALA A 298 -9.36 -24.48 23.52
N VAL A 299 -8.21 -24.08 22.97
CA VAL A 299 -7.68 -22.71 23.11
C VAL A 299 -8.58 -21.72 22.37
N ALA A 300 -8.97 -22.05 21.14
CA ALA A 300 -9.89 -21.22 20.35
C ALA A 300 -11.24 -21.06 21.05
N THR A 301 -11.82 -22.14 21.58
CA THR A 301 -13.08 -22.12 22.35
C THR A 301 -12.96 -21.24 23.59
N SER A 302 -11.87 -21.38 24.36
CA SER A 302 -11.66 -20.54 25.55
C SER A 302 -11.64 -19.05 25.17
N ILE A 303 -10.88 -18.67 24.14
CA ILE A 303 -10.82 -17.27 23.71
C ILE A 303 -12.20 -16.79 23.24
N LEU A 304 -12.90 -17.61 22.44
CA LEU A 304 -14.24 -17.31 21.92
C LEU A 304 -15.33 -17.17 23.00
N GLN A 305 -15.12 -17.76 24.19
CA GLN A 305 -16.03 -17.69 25.33
C GLN A 305 -15.75 -16.51 26.26
N THR A 306 -14.50 -16.02 26.29
CA THR A 306 -14.05 -15.01 27.25
C THR A 306 -14.14 -13.56 26.79
N ALA A 307 -14.42 -13.28 25.51
CA ALA A 307 -14.51 -11.89 25.08
C ALA A 307 -15.89 -11.29 25.37
N ASP A 308 -15.91 -10.37 26.32
CA ASP A 308 -16.91 -9.31 26.34
C ASP A 308 -16.71 -8.38 25.14
N GLU A 309 -17.81 -7.79 24.67
CA GLU A 309 -17.91 -7.13 23.35
C GLU A 309 -16.98 -5.91 23.16
N ASP A 310 -16.42 -5.34 24.24
CA ASP A 310 -15.67 -4.07 24.17
C ASP A 310 -14.15 -4.15 24.37
N THR A 311 -13.59 -5.19 25.02
CA THR A 311 -12.15 -5.22 25.39
C THR A 311 -11.30 -6.32 24.73
N THR A 312 -11.91 -7.34 24.11
CA THR A 312 -11.16 -8.53 23.61
C THR A 312 -11.48 -8.86 22.14
N TYR A 313 -12.09 -7.91 21.43
CA TYR A 313 -12.67 -8.10 20.11
C TYR A 313 -11.64 -8.42 19.00
N VAL A 314 -10.44 -7.83 19.08
CA VAL A 314 -9.36 -8.09 18.11
C VAL A 314 -8.84 -9.53 18.22
N LYS A 315 -8.70 -10.04 19.45
CA LYS A 315 -8.37 -11.45 19.70
C LYS A 315 -9.44 -12.39 19.12
N HIS A 316 -10.72 -12.05 19.28
CA HIS A 316 -11.83 -12.78 18.68
C HIS A 316 -11.70 -12.92 17.15
N ILE A 317 -11.50 -11.81 16.46
CA ILE A 317 -11.31 -11.81 15.00
C ILE A 317 -10.08 -12.64 14.60
N ALA A 318 -8.98 -12.50 15.33
CA ALA A 318 -7.77 -13.27 15.05
C ALA A 318 -8.01 -14.79 15.19
N VAL A 319 -8.77 -15.22 16.21
CA VAL A 319 -9.13 -16.63 16.40
C VAL A 319 -10.06 -17.11 15.29
N ILE A 320 -11.07 -16.34 14.92
CA ILE A 320 -11.98 -16.66 13.81
C ILE A 320 -11.19 -16.90 12.52
N ARG A 321 -10.24 -16.02 12.20
CA ARG A 321 -9.36 -16.19 11.03
C ARG A 321 -8.47 -17.43 11.14
N ALA A 322 -7.95 -17.74 12.33
CA ALA A 322 -7.14 -18.94 12.56
C ALA A 322 -7.96 -20.24 12.41
N LEU A 323 -9.22 -20.23 12.86
CA LEU A 323 -10.15 -21.33 12.65
C LEU A 323 -10.49 -21.52 11.17
N GLY A 324 -10.68 -20.43 10.42
CA GLY A 324 -10.89 -20.49 8.97
C GLY A 324 -9.74 -21.18 8.23
N ARG A 325 -8.49 -20.85 8.59
CA ARG A 325 -7.31 -21.54 8.04
C ARG A 325 -7.20 -23.02 8.44
N ARG A 326 -7.76 -23.40 9.59
CA ARG A 326 -7.77 -24.80 10.07
C ARG A 326 -8.80 -25.65 9.30
N GLY A 327 -10.00 -25.10 9.10
CA GLY A 327 -11.02 -25.62 8.16
C GLY A 327 -11.61 -27.00 8.45
N ASP A 328 -11.27 -27.65 9.56
CA ASP A 328 -11.83 -28.94 9.95
C ASP A 328 -13.26 -28.80 10.52
N PRO A 329 -14.02 -29.90 10.63
CA PRO A 329 -15.42 -29.85 11.07
C PRO A 329 -15.63 -29.14 12.42
N ASP A 330 -14.71 -29.29 13.38
CA ASP A 330 -14.83 -28.65 14.69
C ASP A 330 -14.63 -27.13 14.58
N ALA A 331 -13.65 -26.70 13.78
CA ALA A 331 -13.45 -25.27 13.49
C ALA A 331 -14.65 -24.66 12.77
N ILE A 332 -15.20 -25.34 11.76
CA ILE A 332 -16.40 -24.89 11.03
C ILE A 332 -17.61 -24.78 11.98
N ALA A 333 -17.78 -25.72 12.91
CA ALA A 333 -18.84 -25.65 13.92
C ALA A 333 -18.70 -24.41 14.83
N LEU A 334 -17.49 -24.08 15.25
CA LEU A 334 -17.23 -22.84 16.01
C LEU A 334 -17.53 -21.58 15.19
N LEU A 335 -17.16 -21.57 13.91
CA LEU A 335 -17.42 -20.45 12.99
C LEU A 335 -18.92 -20.25 12.73
N ARG A 336 -19.69 -21.34 12.55
CA ARG A 336 -21.16 -21.27 12.39
C ARG A 336 -21.84 -20.52 13.54
N ASN A 337 -21.36 -20.74 14.77
CA ASN A 337 -21.89 -20.05 15.95
C ASN A 337 -21.63 -18.53 15.93
N GLN A 338 -20.69 -18.05 15.13
CA GLN A 338 -20.37 -16.62 15.00
C GLN A 338 -21.16 -15.91 13.88
N ILE A 339 -21.82 -16.63 12.95
CA ILE A 339 -22.55 -16.04 11.80
C ILE A 339 -23.63 -15.03 12.23
N ARG A 340 -24.24 -15.27 13.39
CA ARG A 340 -25.33 -14.43 13.93
C ARG A 340 -24.85 -13.23 14.74
N ARG A 341 -23.55 -13.09 14.98
CA ARG A 341 -22.96 -11.91 15.62
C ARG A 341 -23.03 -10.70 14.67
N GLY A 342 -22.92 -9.50 15.22
CA GLY A 342 -22.92 -8.25 14.46
C GLY A 342 -21.50 -7.72 14.16
N GLY A 343 -21.43 -6.67 13.34
CA GLY A 343 -20.19 -5.93 13.09
C GLY A 343 -19.07 -6.75 12.44
N ALA A 344 -17.82 -6.37 12.70
CA ALA A 344 -16.63 -7.01 12.13
C ALA A 344 -16.41 -8.50 12.52
N ILE A 345 -17.00 -9.05 13.59
CA ILE A 345 -16.99 -10.50 13.89
C ILE A 345 -17.73 -11.23 12.78
N ARG A 346 -18.89 -10.70 12.36
CA ARG A 346 -19.68 -11.29 11.28
C ARG A 346 -18.90 -11.31 9.98
N LEU A 347 -18.25 -10.19 9.65
CA LEU A 347 -17.42 -10.05 8.45
C LEU A 347 -16.25 -11.04 8.47
N ALA A 348 -15.50 -11.08 9.58
CA ALA A 348 -14.40 -12.01 9.76
C ALA A 348 -14.86 -13.47 9.69
N THR A 349 -16.09 -13.77 10.13
CA THR A 349 -16.69 -15.11 10.04
C THR A 349 -16.99 -15.48 8.61
N PHE A 350 -17.52 -14.57 7.79
CA PHE A 350 -17.72 -14.82 6.35
C PHE A 350 -16.39 -15.13 5.66
N ASP A 351 -15.37 -14.30 5.91
CA ASP A 351 -14.03 -14.52 5.35
C ASP A 351 -13.43 -15.87 5.80
N ALA A 352 -13.58 -16.23 7.08
CA ALA A 352 -13.06 -17.47 7.64
C ALA A 352 -13.79 -18.72 7.12
N LEU A 353 -15.11 -18.65 6.94
CA LEU A 353 -15.88 -19.74 6.31
C LEU A 353 -15.49 -19.92 4.84
N ALA A 354 -15.22 -18.82 4.13
CA ALA A 354 -14.69 -18.90 2.78
C ALA A 354 -13.29 -19.50 2.72
N ASP A 355 -12.38 -19.12 3.63
CA ASP A 355 -11.05 -19.72 3.77
C ASP A 355 -11.11 -21.22 4.05
N ALA A 356 -12.09 -21.65 4.84
CA ALA A 356 -12.36 -23.06 5.13
C ALA A 356 -13.08 -23.80 3.99
N GLN A 357 -13.38 -23.14 2.86
CA GLN A 357 -14.21 -23.66 1.77
C GLN A 357 -15.59 -24.17 2.21
N ALA A 358 -16.11 -23.65 3.33
CA ALA A 358 -17.37 -24.04 3.96
C ALA A 358 -18.56 -23.30 3.33
N GLY A 359 -18.74 -23.47 2.02
CA GLY A 359 -19.78 -22.77 1.27
C GLY A 359 -21.21 -23.17 1.66
N ASP A 360 -21.41 -24.37 2.21
CA ASP A 360 -22.67 -24.80 2.81
C ASP A 360 -23.04 -23.96 4.04
N ALA A 361 -22.07 -23.67 4.90
CA ALA A 361 -22.27 -22.81 6.06
C ALA A 361 -22.60 -21.36 5.66
N LEU A 362 -22.03 -20.86 4.55
CA LEU A 362 -22.40 -19.55 4.01
C LEU A 362 -23.87 -19.49 3.55
N MET A 363 -24.47 -20.62 3.14
CA MET A 363 -25.89 -20.66 2.75
C MET A 363 -26.85 -20.42 3.92
N GLU A 364 -26.39 -20.55 5.16
CA GLU A 364 -27.18 -20.26 6.38
C GLU A 364 -27.36 -18.74 6.61
N VAL A 365 -26.63 -17.90 5.88
CA VAL A 365 -26.71 -16.44 6.00
C VAL A 365 -28.00 -15.91 5.35
N SER A 366 -28.80 -15.19 6.14
CA SER A 366 -29.95 -14.44 5.63
C SER A 366 -29.49 -13.32 4.68
N LEU A 367 -30.16 -13.17 3.53
CA LEU A 367 -29.91 -12.07 2.58
C LEU A 367 -30.49 -10.73 3.04
N ASP A 368 -31.28 -10.71 4.11
CA ASP A 368 -31.74 -9.47 4.69
C ASP A 368 -30.63 -8.85 5.55
N PHE A 369 -29.83 -7.99 4.92
CA PHE A 369 -28.77 -7.23 5.58
C PHE A 369 -29.30 -5.94 6.25
N ARG A 370 -30.60 -5.62 6.17
CA ARG A 370 -31.21 -4.44 6.83
C ARG A 370 -30.45 -3.11 6.62
N GLY A 371 -29.84 -2.92 5.46
CA GLY A 371 -29.06 -1.73 5.12
C GLY A 371 -27.56 -1.81 5.47
N ASP A 372 -27.07 -2.93 5.98
CA ASP A 372 -25.64 -3.21 6.16
C ASP A 372 -25.00 -3.62 4.81
N TYR A 373 -24.79 -2.63 3.94
CA TYR A 373 -24.20 -2.83 2.61
C TYR A 373 -22.80 -3.44 2.66
N GLN A 374 -22.06 -3.22 3.76
CA GLN A 374 -20.71 -3.72 3.95
C GLN A 374 -20.74 -5.22 4.25
N ALA A 375 -21.59 -5.68 5.16
CA ALA A 375 -21.82 -7.11 5.37
C ALA A 375 -22.32 -7.81 4.11
N ALA A 376 -23.17 -7.15 3.32
CA ALA A 376 -23.61 -7.70 2.04
C ALA A 376 -22.44 -7.87 1.05
N ALA A 377 -21.57 -6.87 0.92
CA ALA A 377 -20.40 -6.93 0.03
C ALA A 377 -19.40 -8.01 0.47
N HIS A 378 -19.07 -8.08 1.76
CA HIS A 378 -18.19 -9.12 2.31
C HIS A 378 -18.77 -10.53 2.13
N TYR A 379 -20.08 -10.69 2.34
CA TYR A 379 -20.73 -11.98 2.12
C TYR A 379 -20.63 -12.43 0.66
N VAL A 380 -20.84 -11.51 -0.29
CA VAL A 380 -20.71 -11.79 -1.73
C VAL A 380 -19.27 -12.16 -2.11
N ASP A 381 -18.27 -11.46 -1.57
CA ASP A 381 -16.85 -11.80 -1.77
C ASP A 381 -16.51 -13.16 -1.14
N ALA A 382 -17.04 -13.46 0.04
CA ALA A 382 -16.86 -14.75 0.72
C ALA A 382 -17.46 -15.91 -0.08
N LEU A 383 -18.65 -15.74 -0.66
CA LEU A 383 -19.25 -16.74 -1.56
C LEU A 383 -18.35 -17.04 -2.77
N ALA A 384 -17.74 -16.00 -3.37
CA ALA A 384 -16.84 -16.21 -4.51
C ALA A 384 -15.57 -16.96 -4.10
N LYS A 385 -15.01 -16.62 -2.94
CA LYS A 385 -13.78 -17.22 -2.42
C LYS A 385 -13.96 -18.66 -1.94
N ALA A 386 -15.16 -19.05 -1.50
CA ALA A 386 -15.43 -20.41 -1.02
C ALA A 386 -15.34 -21.48 -2.13
N GLU A 387 -15.37 -21.10 -3.42
CA GLU A 387 -15.19 -21.98 -4.58
C GLU A 387 -16.08 -23.25 -4.59
N SER A 388 -17.24 -23.19 -3.94
CA SER A 388 -18.16 -24.31 -3.81
C SER A 388 -19.36 -24.21 -4.76
N ARG A 389 -19.92 -25.35 -5.18
CA ARG A 389 -21.14 -25.38 -6.02
C ARG A 389 -22.32 -24.61 -5.40
N PRO A 390 -22.64 -24.75 -4.09
CA PRO A 390 -23.70 -23.97 -3.47
C PRO A 390 -23.45 -22.46 -3.56
N ALA A 391 -22.22 -22.01 -3.28
CA ALA A 391 -21.87 -20.61 -3.30
C ALA A 391 -21.90 -20.01 -4.72
N ALA A 392 -21.40 -20.74 -5.73
CA ALA A 392 -21.48 -20.32 -7.13
C ALA A 392 -22.93 -20.19 -7.61
N LYS A 393 -23.79 -21.15 -7.26
CA LYS A 393 -25.23 -21.07 -7.56
C LYS A 393 -25.86 -19.84 -6.93
N ARG A 394 -25.54 -19.57 -5.65
CA ARG A 394 -26.03 -18.42 -4.91
C ARG A 394 -25.63 -17.08 -5.56
N LEU A 395 -24.39 -16.96 -6.00
CA LEU A 395 -23.90 -15.77 -6.70
C LEU A 395 -24.62 -15.54 -8.04
N SER A 396 -24.86 -16.60 -8.81
CA SER A 396 -25.58 -16.52 -10.08
C SER A 396 -27.02 -16.05 -9.86
N GLU A 397 -27.73 -16.64 -8.88
CA GLU A 397 -29.10 -16.24 -8.52
C GLU A 397 -29.18 -14.77 -8.10
N MET A 398 -28.20 -14.29 -7.32
CA MET A 398 -28.12 -12.90 -6.89
C MET A 398 -27.88 -11.93 -8.07
N LEU A 399 -27.13 -12.36 -9.09
CA LEU A 399 -26.86 -11.58 -10.30
C LEU A 399 -28.07 -11.55 -11.26
N ASP A 400 -28.86 -12.63 -11.30
CA ASP A 400 -29.97 -12.79 -12.25
C ASP A 400 -31.31 -12.24 -11.77
N THR A 401 -31.58 -12.16 -10.46
CA THR A 401 -32.92 -11.84 -9.96
C THR A 401 -33.23 -10.33 -10.04
N PRO A 402 -34.20 -9.85 -10.85
CA PRO A 402 -34.45 -8.42 -11.04
C PRO A 402 -35.39 -7.78 -9.99
N THR A 403 -36.04 -8.56 -9.11
CA THR A 403 -37.28 -8.14 -8.41
C THR A 403 -37.27 -8.16 -6.88
N ARG A 404 -36.16 -8.41 -6.18
CA ARG A 404 -36.14 -8.24 -4.72
C ARG A 404 -35.67 -6.83 -4.32
N PRO A 405 -36.26 -6.23 -3.27
CA PRO A 405 -35.84 -4.93 -2.76
C PRO A 405 -34.54 -5.08 -1.96
N ASP A 406 -33.48 -5.56 -2.60
CA ASP A 406 -32.26 -5.88 -1.90
C ASP A 406 -31.34 -4.66 -1.89
N ALA A 407 -30.94 -4.27 -0.69
CA ALA A 407 -30.07 -3.13 -0.40
C ALA A 407 -28.84 -3.05 -1.36
N TYR A 408 -28.28 -4.18 -1.78
CA TYR A 408 -27.07 -4.22 -2.61
C TYR A 408 -27.18 -3.62 -4.03
N ARG A 409 -28.39 -3.46 -4.62
CA ARG A 409 -28.55 -2.79 -5.94
C ARG A 409 -28.81 -1.29 -5.86
N ARG A 410 -29.24 -0.79 -4.69
CA ARG A 410 -29.44 0.65 -4.48
C ARG A 410 -28.13 1.39 -4.27
N ASP A 411 -27.06 0.64 -4.04
CA ASP A 411 -25.72 1.12 -3.79
C ASP A 411 -24.76 0.58 -4.87
N PRO A 412 -24.09 1.45 -5.67
CA PRO A 412 -23.12 1.03 -6.68
C PRO A 412 -22.04 0.05 -6.15
N ARG A 413 -21.70 0.14 -4.86
CA ARG A 413 -20.70 -0.71 -4.21
C ARG A 413 -21.11 -2.17 -4.18
N GLY A 414 -22.39 -2.44 -3.89
CA GLY A 414 -22.94 -3.79 -3.86
C GLY A 414 -23.01 -4.40 -5.27
N VAL A 415 -23.31 -3.59 -6.28
CA VAL A 415 -23.30 -4.01 -7.70
C VAL A 415 -21.89 -4.40 -8.14
N PHE A 416 -20.89 -3.57 -7.87
CA PHE A 416 -19.50 -3.89 -8.24
C PHE A 416 -18.96 -5.11 -7.51
N ALA A 417 -19.26 -5.26 -6.22
CA ALA A 417 -18.88 -6.45 -5.45
C ALA A 417 -19.50 -7.71 -6.07
N LEU A 418 -20.77 -7.66 -6.47
CA LEU A 418 -21.46 -8.80 -7.08
C LEU A 418 -20.93 -9.18 -8.45
N ILE A 419 -20.67 -8.20 -9.32
CA ILE A 419 -20.07 -8.45 -10.64
C ILE A 419 -18.66 -9.04 -10.45
N ARG A 420 -17.85 -8.46 -9.57
CA ARG A 420 -16.49 -8.94 -9.26
C ARG A 420 -16.48 -10.36 -8.71
N ALA A 421 -17.36 -10.66 -7.77
CA ALA A 421 -17.51 -11.99 -7.18
C ALA A 421 -17.90 -13.03 -8.23
N ASN A 422 -18.87 -12.71 -9.09
CA ASN A 422 -19.26 -13.60 -10.19
C ASN A 422 -18.15 -13.77 -11.24
N ALA A 423 -17.37 -12.71 -11.52
CA ALA A 423 -16.20 -12.78 -12.39
C ALA A 423 -15.13 -13.72 -11.82
N ARG A 424 -14.80 -13.59 -10.53
CA ARG A 424 -13.87 -14.49 -9.82
C ARG A 424 -14.34 -15.94 -9.84
N ALA A 425 -15.62 -16.16 -9.60
CA ALA A 425 -16.24 -17.48 -9.63
C ALA A 425 -16.49 -18.03 -11.05
N GLN A 426 -16.15 -17.26 -12.11
CA GLN A 426 -16.39 -17.60 -13.51
C GLN A 426 -17.83 -18.04 -13.79
N SER A 427 -18.81 -17.38 -13.18
CA SER A 427 -20.19 -17.83 -13.27
C SER A 427 -20.72 -17.73 -14.71
N PRO A 428 -21.50 -18.73 -15.20
CA PRO A 428 -22.06 -18.68 -16.56
C PRO A 428 -22.88 -17.42 -16.83
N ALA A 429 -23.61 -16.93 -15.82
CA ALA A 429 -24.38 -15.70 -15.90
C ALA A 429 -23.48 -14.48 -16.21
N PHE A 430 -22.33 -14.37 -15.53
CA PHE A 430 -21.39 -13.28 -15.78
C PHE A 430 -20.75 -13.39 -17.17
N VAL A 431 -20.26 -14.58 -17.55
CA VAL A 431 -19.64 -14.79 -18.86
C VAL A 431 -20.61 -14.45 -20.00
N SER A 432 -21.89 -14.79 -19.86
CA SER A 432 -22.91 -14.47 -20.86
C SER A 432 -23.14 -12.96 -21.06
N ARG A 433 -22.77 -12.13 -20.06
CA ARG A 433 -22.95 -10.67 -20.04
C ARG A 433 -21.66 -9.89 -20.31
N LEU A 434 -20.54 -10.54 -20.58
CA LEU A 434 -19.25 -9.86 -20.79
C LEU A 434 -19.30 -8.78 -21.88
N ARG A 435 -19.98 -9.04 -23.00
CA ARG A 435 -20.14 -8.04 -24.07
C ARG A 435 -20.94 -6.83 -23.61
N SER A 436 -22.04 -7.04 -22.88
CA SER A 436 -22.81 -5.92 -22.32
C SER A 436 -22.00 -5.15 -21.28
N TYR A 437 -21.18 -5.83 -20.46
CA TYR A 437 -20.34 -5.15 -19.48
C TYR A 437 -19.22 -4.33 -20.10
N LEU A 438 -18.62 -4.79 -21.21
CA LEU A 438 -17.65 -4.00 -21.97
C LEU A 438 -18.27 -2.76 -22.66
N ALA A 439 -19.56 -2.82 -22.95
CA ALA A 439 -20.33 -1.74 -23.57
C ALA A 439 -21.16 -0.92 -22.57
N ASP A 440 -21.04 -1.20 -21.27
CA ASP A 440 -21.79 -0.51 -20.22
C ASP A 440 -21.37 0.96 -20.16
N ASP A 441 -22.25 1.87 -19.72
CA ASP A 441 -21.93 3.29 -19.58
C ASP A 441 -20.99 3.55 -18.40
N ASP A 442 -21.03 2.73 -17.34
CA ASP A 442 -20.13 2.85 -16.19
C ASP A 442 -18.74 2.27 -16.49
N GLU A 443 -17.73 3.13 -16.47
CA GLU A 443 -16.32 2.73 -16.65
C GLU A 443 -15.87 1.65 -15.67
N MET A 444 -16.42 1.59 -14.45
CA MET A 444 -16.03 0.56 -13.49
C MET A 444 -16.54 -0.82 -13.89
N ILE A 445 -17.73 -0.92 -14.49
CA ILE A 445 -18.26 -2.18 -15.02
C ILE A 445 -17.41 -2.65 -16.20
N ARG A 446 -17.03 -1.72 -17.08
CA ARG A 446 -16.09 -2.02 -18.18
C ARG A 446 -14.73 -2.49 -17.66
N ALA A 447 -14.20 -1.85 -16.61
CA ALA A 447 -12.93 -2.23 -15.98
C ALA A 447 -12.97 -3.66 -15.45
N LEU A 448 -14.04 -4.04 -14.72
CA LEU A 448 -14.22 -5.40 -14.20
C LEU A 448 -14.25 -6.46 -15.32
N ALA A 449 -14.92 -6.17 -16.44
CA ALA A 449 -14.94 -7.06 -17.60
C ALA A 449 -13.56 -7.14 -18.29
N GLY A 450 -12.86 -6.01 -18.41
CA GLY A 450 -11.50 -5.95 -18.92
C GLY A 450 -10.51 -6.77 -18.09
N ASP A 451 -10.54 -6.61 -16.76
CA ASP A 451 -9.69 -7.37 -15.83
C ASP A 451 -9.93 -8.88 -15.93
N TYR A 452 -11.20 -9.30 -16.03
CA TYR A 452 -11.55 -10.70 -16.24
C TYR A 452 -10.92 -11.26 -17.54
N LEU A 453 -11.04 -10.52 -18.65
CA LEU A 453 -10.49 -10.92 -19.95
C LEU A 453 -8.97 -10.81 -20.03
N ALA A 454 -8.33 -10.02 -19.17
CA ALA A 454 -6.88 -10.04 -19.02
C ALA A 454 -6.39 -11.35 -18.40
N ALA A 455 -7.15 -11.90 -17.45
CA ALA A 455 -6.88 -13.22 -16.86
C ALA A 455 -7.33 -14.38 -17.79
N HIS A 456 -8.37 -14.17 -18.59
CA HIS A 456 -8.96 -15.17 -19.49
C HIS A 456 -9.08 -14.63 -20.92
N PRO A 457 -7.95 -14.47 -21.64
CA PRO A 457 -7.98 -13.79 -22.94
C PRO A 457 -8.63 -14.68 -23.99
N ASP A 458 -9.63 -14.12 -24.67
CA ASP A 458 -10.38 -14.80 -25.73
C ASP A 458 -10.63 -13.83 -26.89
N VAL A 459 -10.25 -14.27 -28.10
CA VAL A 459 -10.34 -13.51 -29.34
C VAL A 459 -11.77 -13.12 -29.70
N VAL A 460 -12.77 -13.88 -29.23
CA VAL A 460 -14.20 -13.61 -29.47
C VAL A 460 -14.60 -12.23 -28.94
N TYR A 461 -13.88 -11.69 -27.95
CA TYR A 461 -14.11 -10.37 -27.36
C TYR A 461 -13.21 -9.26 -27.91
N LEU A 462 -12.34 -9.53 -28.91
CA LEU A 462 -11.38 -8.56 -29.42
C LEU A 462 -12.04 -7.23 -29.83
N ASP A 463 -13.07 -7.28 -30.67
CA ASP A 463 -13.74 -6.06 -31.13
C ASP A 463 -14.47 -5.36 -29.97
N SER A 464 -15.11 -6.11 -29.06
CA SER A 464 -15.75 -5.54 -27.86
C SER A 464 -14.75 -4.87 -26.91
N LEU A 465 -13.53 -5.41 -26.77
CA LEU A 465 -12.45 -4.77 -26.01
C LEU A 465 -12.01 -3.47 -26.68
N ILE A 466 -11.83 -3.47 -28.00
CA ILE A 466 -11.44 -2.26 -28.74
C ILE A 466 -12.53 -1.18 -28.62
N ASP A 467 -13.80 -1.55 -28.73
CA ASP A 467 -14.91 -0.61 -28.61
C ASP A 467 -15.06 -0.09 -27.18
N GLY A 468 -14.97 -0.95 -26.16
CA GLY A 468 -14.93 -0.53 -24.76
C GLY A 468 -13.76 0.41 -24.46
N LEU A 469 -12.58 0.18 -25.08
CA LEU A 469 -11.45 1.09 -24.99
C LEU A 469 -11.75 2.44 -25.62
N ARG A 470 -12.44 2.48 -26.77
CA ARG A 470 -12.85 3.73 -27.45
C ARG A 470 -13.85 4.53 -26.62
N MET A 471 -14.78 3.85 -25.95
CA MET A 471 -15.80 4.47 -25.09
C MET A 471 -15.22 5.06 -23.78
N SER A 472 -14.07 4.54 -23.33
CA SER A 472 -13.45 4.93 -22.06
C SER A 472 -12.66 6.24 -22.16
N MET A 473 -13.40 7.35 -22.26
CA MET A 473 -12.88 8.70 -22.50
C MET A 473 -13.03 9.65 -21.31
N ASP A 474 -13.61 9.22 -20.17
CA ASP A 474 -13.75 10.11 -19.02
C ASP A 474 -12.35 10.55 -18.54
N PRO A 475 -12.03 11.86 -18.52
CA PRO A 475 -10.71 12.32 -18.09
C PRO A 475 -10.41 12.01 -16.61
N ARG A 476 -11.44 11.71 -15.81
CA ARG A 476 -11.36 11.48 -14.35
C ARG A 476 -11.21 10.03 -13.96
N ARG A 477 -11.45 9.12 -14.89
CA ARG A 477 -11.36 7.68 -14.69
C ARG A 477 -10.38 7.09 -15.71
N PHE A 478 -9.69 6.04 -15.33
CA PHE A 478 -8.70 5.38 -16.18
C PHE A 478 -8.71 3.86 -16.03
N GLU A 479 -9.45 3.34 -15.06
CA GLU A 479 -9.53 1.95 -14.65
C GLU A 479 -9.92 1.07 -15.85
N ALA A 480 -10.97 1.48 -16.59
CA ALA A 480 -11.42 0.77 -17.78
C ALA A 480 -10.33 0.69 -18.86
N CYS A 481 -9.68 1.82 -19.17
CA CYS A 481 -8.61 1.86 -20.16
C CYS A 481 -7.46 0.94 -19.77
N VAL A 482 -6.99 1.02 -18.52
CA VAL A 482 -5.85 0.23 -18.04
C VAL A 482 -6.18 -1.27 -18.07
N ALA A 483 -7.36 -1.66 -17.57
CA ALA A 483 -7.83 -3.04 -17.57
C ALA A 483 -7.93 -3.60 -19.00
N ILE A 484 -8.58 -2.87 -19.90
CA ILE A 484 -8.76 -3.28 -21.30
C ILE A 484 -7.43 -3.33 -22.05
N LEU A 485 -6.53 -2.35 -21.85
CA LEU A 485 -5.18 -2.39 -22.42
C LEU A 485 -4.42 -3.62 -21.94
N GLY A 486 -4.55 -3.99 -20.66
CA GLY A 486 -4.00 -5.23 -20.11
C GLY A 486 -4.58 -6.49 -20.78
N ALA A 487 -5.88 -6.52 -21.04
CA ALA A 487 -6.53 -7.62 -21.77
C ALA A 487 -6.02 -7.74 -23.21
N LEU A 488 -5.91 -6.61 -23.91
CA LEU A 488 -5.36 -6.54 -25.26
C LEU A 488 -3.88 -6.97 -25.33
N GLU A 489 -3.06 -6.62 -24.32
CA GLU A 489 -1.68 -7.10 -24.20
C GLU A 489 -1.62 -8.63 -24.12
N ARG A 490 -2.41 -9.21 -23.21
CA ARG A 490 -2.45 -10.65 -22.96
C ARG A 490 -2.94 -11.43 -24.18
N LEU A 491 -4.00 -10.92 -24.81
CA LEU A 491 -4.54 -11.47 -26.04
C LEU A 491 -3.55 -11.33 -27.22
N GLY A 492 -2.93 -10.16 -27.37
CA GLY A 492 -1.97 -9.88 -28.45
C GLY A 492 -0.75 -10.79 -28.43
N ARG A 493 -0.26 -11.17 -27.22
CA ARG A 493 0.85 -12.11 -27.06
C ARG A 493 0.54 -13.53 -27.55
N GLN A 494 -0.73 -13.91 -27.67
CA GLN A 494 -1.13 -15.24 -28.17
C GLN A 494 -1.00 -15.36 -29.70
N PHE A 495 -0.91 -14.22 -30.40
CA PHE A 495 -0.87 -14.20 -31.86
C PHE A 495 0.56 -14.04 -32.41
N PRO A 496 0.90 -14.75 -33.50
CA PRO A 496 2.14 -14.51 -34.24
C PRO A 496 2.30 -13.05 -34.69
N ASP A 497 3.55 -12.65 -34.89
CA ASP A 497 3.88 -11.35 -35.48
C ASP A 497 3.17 -11.22 -36.84
N ARG A 498 2.60 -10.04 -37.12
CA ARG A 498 1.88 -9.69 -38.38
C ARG A 498 0.52 -10.35 -38.60
N SER A 499 -0.08 -11.01 -37.60
CA SER A 499 -1.48 -11.44 -37.72
C SER A 499 -2.44 -10.25 -37.80
N PHE A 500 -3.57 -10.41 -38.48
CA PHE A 500 -4.60 -9.36 -38.58
C PHE A 500 -5.13 -8.92 -37.20
N ALA A 501 -5.36 -9.90 -36.31
CA ALA A 501 -5.80 -9.63 -34.94
C ALA A 501 -4.75 -8.81 -34.16
N ARG A 502 -3.46 -9.15 -34.28
CA ARG A 502 -2.39 -8.40 -33.62
C ARG A 502 -2.21 -7.01 -34.21
N GLY A 503 -2.38 -6.84 -35.52
CA GLY A 503 -2.43 -5.52 -36.17
C GLY A 503 -3.53 -4.64 -35.59
N LYS A 504 -4.77 -5.14 -35.52
CA LYS A 504 -5.89 -4.43 -34.88
C LYS A 504 -5.60 -4.00 -33.44
N ILE A 505 -4.98 -4.88 -32.65
CA ILE A 505 -4.59 -4.58 -31.27
C ILE A 505 -3.56 -3.44 -31.24
N ILE A 506 -2.49 -3.54 -32.04
CA ILE A 506 -1.44 -2.53 -32.10
C ILE A 506 -2.01 -1.18 -32.50
N ASP A 507 -2.91 -1.12 -33.49
CA ASP A 507 -3.53 0.13 -33.93
C ASP A 507 -4.38 0.76 -32.82
N ALA A 508 -5.21 -0.04 -32.14
CA ALA A 508 -6.05 0.42 -31.05
C ALA A 508 -5.23 0.93 -29.85
N VAL A 509 -4.13 0.24 -29.50
CA VAL A 509 -3.22 0.64 -28.43
C VAL A 509 -2.43 1.90 -28.84
N THR A 510 -1.97 1.99 -30.09
CA THR A 510 -1.21 3.14 -30.60
C THR A 510 -2.00 4.43 -30.49
N ALA A 511 -3.31 4.39 -30.74
CA ALA A 511 -4.19 5.55 -30.56
C ALA A 511 -4.19 6.10 -29.12
N ARG A 512 -3.82 5.28 -28.11
CA ARG A 512 -3.80 5.65 -26.69
C ARG A 512 -2.47 6.19 -26.19
N VAL A 513 -1.40 6.12 -26.98
CA VAL A 513 -0.09 6.69 -26.57
C VAL A 513 -0.16 8.22 -26.44
N ARG A 514 -1.18 8.88 -27.03
CA ARG A 514 -1.44 10.33 -26.91
C ARG A 514 -2.65 10.68 -26.03
N ASP A 515 -3.19 9.73 -25.26
CA ASP A 515 -4.29 10.00 -24.33
C ASP A 515 -3.97 11.17 -23.39
N LYS A 516 -4.95 11.97 -22.96
CA LYS A 516 -4.67 13.10 -22.04
C LYS A 516 -4.22 12.61 -20.65
N ARG A 517 -4.70 11.43 -20.24
CA ARG A 517 -4.38 10.82 -18.95
C ARG A 517 -2.99 10.16 -19.01
N PRO A 518 -2.04 10.57 -18.16
CA PRO A 518 -0.68 10.04 -18.20
C PRO A 518 -0.59 8.53 -18.02
N ILE A 519 -1.38 7.98 -17.09
CA ILE A 519 -1.43 6.54 -16.77
C ILE A 519 -1.83 5.71 -18.00
N VAL A 520 -2.81 6.20 -18.78
CA VAL A 520 -3.28 5.51 -19.99
C VAL A 520 -2.20 5.53 -21.08
N ARG A 521 -1.51 6.67 -21.29
CA ARG A 521 -0.38 6.76 -22.24
C ARG A 521 0.74 5.80 -21.89
N GLN A 522 1.14 5.80 -20.61
CA GLN A 522 2.18 4.92 -20.10
C GLN A 522 1.80 3.46 -20.32
N LYS A 523 0.60 3.05 -19.89
CA LYS A 523 0.15 1.67 -20.08
C LYS A 523 0.10 1.30 -21.57
N ALA A 524 -0.37 2.19 -22.44
CA ALA A 524 -0.37 1.95 -23.88
C ALA A 524 1.05 1.74 -24.43
N ALA A 525 2.02 2.57 -24.03
CA ALA A 525 3.42 2.41 -24.41
C ALA A 525 4.02 1.09 -23.90
N GLU A 526 3.74 0.70 -22.65
CA GLU A 526 4.14 -0.59 -22.10
C GLU A 526 3.58 -1.77 -22.91
N VAL A 527 2.31 -1.71 -23.28
CA VAL A 527 1.65 -2.74 -24.10
C VAL A 527 2.29 -2.84 -25.49
N LEU A 528 2.60 -1.71 -26.14
CA LEU A 528 3.26 -1.73 -27.45
C LEU A 528 4.64 -2.37 -27.38
N VAL A 529 5.47 -2.00 -26.40
CA VAL A 529 6.78 -2.60 -26.18
C VAL A 529 6.65 -4.11 -25.92
N ALA A 530 5.70 -4.50 -25.08
CA ALA A 530 5.40 -5.91 -24.79
C ALA A 530 4.97 -6.72 -26.02
N LEU A 531 4.41 -6.06 -27.03
CA LEU A 531 4.00 -6.66 -28.31
C LEU A 531 5.04 -6.45 -29.42
N GLY A 532 6.26 -6.01 -29.11
CA GLY A 532 7.35 -5.84 -30.07
C GLY A 532 7.29 -4.54 -30.89
N GLY A 533 6.44 -3.59 -30.49
CA GLY A 533 6.37 -2.24 -31.05
C GLY A 533 7.46 -1.28 -30.53
N PRO A 534 7.58 -0.07 -31.11
CA PRO A 534 8.60 0.89 -30.72
C PRO A 534 8.39 1.42 -29.30
N ALA A 535 9.48 1.65 -28.58
CA ALA A 535 9.43 2.29 -27.26
C ALA A 535 9.08 3.78 -27.40
N HIS A 536 7.90 4.17 -26.90
CA HIS A 536 7.46 5.57 -26.89
C HIS A 536 7.95 6.30 -25.63
N LYS A 537 9.27 6.55 -25.53
CA LYS A 537 9.89 7.19 -24.34
C LYS A 537 9.19 8.48 -23.90
N TRP A 538 8.71 9.30 -24.84
CA TRP A 538 7.99 10.54 -24.54
C TRP A 538 6.65 10.33 -23.83
N ALA A 539 6.07 9.12 -23.83
CA ALA A 539 4.84 8.83 -23.09
C ALA A 539 5.03 8.97 -21.55
N PHE A 540 6.29 8.92 -21.10
CA PHE A 540 6.71 8.98 -19.70
C PHE A 540 7.11 10.39 -19.24
N PHE A 541 7.56 11.26 -20.16
CA PHE A 541 8.08 12.59 -19.85
C PHE A 541 7.13 13.70 -20.28
N ASN A 542 7.24 14.89 -19.68
CA ASN A 542 6.40 16.07 -19.97
C ASN A 542 4.90 15.80 -19.78
N GLN A 543 4.54 15.12 -18.70
CA GLN A 543 3.16 14.89 -18.35
C GLN A 543 2.61 16.16 -17.65
N GLN A 544 1.44 16.66 -18.04
CA GLN A 544 0.71 17.68 -17.27
C GLN A 544 -0.16 16.95 -16.23
N THR A 545 0.10 17.21 -14.95
CA THR A 545 -0.90 16.96 -13.89
C THR A 545 -1.98 18.04 -13.97
N ALA A 546 -3.18 17.73 -13.46
CA ALA A 546 -4.29 18.69 -13.44
C ALA A 546 -4.06 19.90 -12.52
N ARG A 547 -2.88 20.03 -11.88
CA ARG A 547 -2.55 21.26 -11.13
C ARG A 547 -2.39 22.42 -12.11
N HIS A 548 -3.28 23.39 -11.97
CA HIS A 548 -3.05 24.76 -12.39
C HIS A 548 -1.80 25.30 -11.70
N ASN A 549 -1.07 26.21 -12.36
CA ASN A 549 0.29 26.65 -12.04
C ASN A 549 0.44 27.43 -10.70
N GLU A 550 -0.52 27.33 -9.78
CA GLU A 550 -0.62 28.20 -8.62
C GLU A 550 -0.23 27.42 -7.35
N GLY A 551 0.87 27.82 -6.72
CA GLY A 551 1.25 27.35 -5.38
C GLY A 551 2.65 26.76 -5.21
N TYR A 552 3.46 26.56 -6.26
CA TYR A 552 4.82 26.02 -6.09
C TYR A 552 5.70 26.91 -5.21
N ASP A 553 5.57 28.23 -5.32
CA ASP A 553 6.29 29.17 -4.47
C ASP A 553 5.90 29.04 -2.99
N GLN A 554 4.62 28.82 -2.70
CA GLN A 554 4.12 28.62 -1.33
C GLN A 554 4.60 27.28 -0.75
N ILE A 555 4.61 26.24 -1.58
CA ILE A 555 5.10 24.91 -1.20
C ILE A 555 6.61 24.95 -0.98
N ALA A 556 7.36 25.63 -1.84
CA ALA A 556 8.81 25.84 -1.70
C ALA A 556 9.15 26.54 -0.38
N ALA A 557 8.39 27.57 -0.02
CA ALA A 557 8.52 28.29 1.25
C ALA A 557 8.20 27.43 2.49
N SER A 558 7.55 26.27 2.30
CA SER A 558 7.13 25.36 3.38
C SER A 558 8.01 24.11 3.49
N LEU A 559 9.07 23.97 2.67
CA LEU A 559 9.86 22.73 2.58
C LEU A 559 10.54 22.30 3.88
N ASP A 560 10.88 23.24 4.76
CA ASP A 560 11.48 22.98 6.07
C ASP A 560 10.44 22.78 7.19
N THR A 561 9.15 22.83 6.85
CA THR A 561 8.05 22.74 7.83
C THR A 561 7.52 21.32 7.99
N SER A 562 6.95 21.07 9.16
CA SER A 562 6.16 19.89 9.46
C SER A 562 4.85 20.31 10.10
N VAL A 563 3.75 19.64 9.75
CA VAL A 563 2.42 19.93 10.30
C VAL A 563 1.92 18.73 11.07
N ASP A 564 1.47 18.97 12.30
CA ASP A 564 0.85 17.96 13.15
C ASP A 564 -0.66 17.95 12.95
N TYR A 565 -1.25 16.76 12.81
CA TYR A 565 -2.67 16.52 12.65
C TYR A 565 -3.16 15.58 13.73
N LEU A 566 -4.23 15.97 14.40
CA LEU A 566 -4.97 15.11 15.30
C LEU A 566 -5.94 14.25 14.48
N VAL A 567 -5.78 12.94 14.59
CA VAL A 567 -6.70 11.94 14.01
C VAL A 567 -7.55 11.38 15.12
N GLU A 568 -8.84 11.69 15.10
CA GLU A 568 -9.82 11.14 16.03
C GLU A 568 -10.48 9.91 15.40
N THR A 569 -10.41 8.77 16.08
CA THR A 569 -11.08 7.54 15.68
C THR A 569 -12.07 7.09 16.75
N ASN A 570 -12.94 6.15 16.41
CA ASN A 570 -13.82 5.49 17.37
C ASN A 570 -13.08 4.61 18.41
N LYS A 571 -11.75 4.44 18.28
CA LYS A 571 -10.90 3.66 19.21
C LYS A 571 -9.89 4.50 20.00
N GLY A 572 -9.92 5.82 19.83
CA GLY A 572 -8.98 6.76 20.44
C GLY A 572 -8.42 7.73 19.42
N ALA A 573 -7.49 8.59 19.85
CA ALA A 573 -6.89 9.59 18.99
C ALA A 573 -5.37 9.45 18.97
N PHE A 574 -4.77 9.76 17.82
CA PHE A 574 -3.32 9.77 17.62
C PHE A 574 -2.92 10.98 16.77
N VAL A 575 -1.63 11.31 16.77
CA VAL A 575 -1.09 12.48 16.06
C VAL A 575 -0.21 12.04 14.91
N LEU A 576 -0.49 12.57 13.73
CA LEU A 576 0.31 12.43 12.52
C LEU A 576 1.14 13.68 12.29
N ARG A 577 2.43 13.55 11.95
CA ARG A 577 3.29 14.65 11.51
C ARG A 577 3.65 14.45 10.05
N THR A 578 3.26 15.38 9.18
CA THR A 578 3.68 15.38 7.77
C THR A 578 5.04 16.04 7.59
N SER A 579 5.76 15.67 6.54
CA SER A 579 7.07 16.23 6.17
C SER A 579 7.01 16.84 4.77
N TYR A 580 7.05 18.16 4.68
CA TYR A 580 7.11 18.87 3.39
C TYR A 580 8.46 18.69 2.70
N ALA A 581 9.54 18.40 3.43
CA ALA A 581 10.84 18.11 2.84
C ALA A 581 10.83 16.82 2.01
N GLU A 582 10.07 15.82 2.47
CA GLU A 582 10.06 14.47 1.89
C GLU A 582 9.03 14.33 0.77
N ALA A 583 7.81 14.86 0.96
CA ALA A 583 6.72 14.78 -0.01
C ALA A 583 5.88 16.07 -0.05
N PRO A 584 6.46 17.18 -0.55
CA PRO A 584 5.86 18.51 -0.49
C PRO A 584 4.48 18.64 -1.15
N LEU A 585 4.29 18.08 -2.35
CA LEU A 585 3.06 18.20 -3.12
C LEU A 585 1.93 17.41 -2.44
N THR A 586 2.26 16.23 -1.93
CA THR A 586 1.37 15.34 -1.17
C THR A 586 1.00 15.93 0.17
N ALA A 587 1.96 16.43 0.95
CA ALA A 587 1.73 17.05 2.24
C ALA A 587 0.82 18.28 2.12
N GLN A 588 1.07 19.14 1.12
CA GLN A 588 0.21 20.29 0.79
C GLN A 588 -1.22 19.85 0.47
N LYS A 589 -1.37 18.82 -0.38
CA LYS A 589 -2.71 18.40 -0.79
C LYS A 589 -3.48 17.71 0.32
N PHE A 590 -2.79 16.88 1.11
CA PHE A 590 -3.36 16.28 2.30
C PHE A 590 -3.88 17.35 3.26
N ASP A 591 -3.10 18.42 3.46
CA ASP A 591 -3.49 19.54 4.29
C ASP A 591 -4.70 20.33 3.77
N GLU A 592 -4.79 20.58 2.45
CA GLU A 592 -5.98 21.16 1.82
C GLU A 592 -7.23 20.31 2.11
N TYR A 593 -7.13 18.99 1.95
CA TYR A 593 -8.24 18.07 2.23
C TYR A 593 -8.64 18.05 3.70
N VAL A 594 -7.65 18.09 4.61
CA VAL A 594 -7.93 18.20 6.04
C VAL A 594 -8.64 19.51 6.35
N ARG A 595 -8.19 20.65 5.80
CA ARG A 595 -8.84 21.96 6.01
C ARG A 595 -10.25 22.02 5.43
N ALA A 596 -10.49 21.34 4.31
CA ALA A 596 -11.82 21.20 3.70
C ALA A 596 -12.75 20.23 4.47
N GLY A 597 -12.26 19.56 5.52
CA GLY A 597 -13.03 18.59 6.28
C GLY A 597 -13.30 17.28 5.54
N PHE A 598 -12.55 17.00 4.45
CA PHE A 598 -12.74 15.83 3.60
C PHE A 598 -12.65 14.54 4.41
N TYR A 599 -11.63 14.38 5.26
CA TYR A 599 -11.41 13.16 6.06
C TYR A 599 -12.30 13.06 7.31
N THR A 600 -13.62 13.24 7.14
CA THR A 600 -14.63 13.09 8.18
C THR A 600 -15.43 11.81 7.96
N GLU A 601 -15.69 11.05 9.02
CA GLU A 601 -16.42 9.77 9.00
C GLU A 601 -15.86 8.74 7.98
N MET A 602 -14.53 8.73 7.83
CA MET A 602 -13.84 7.87 6.87
C MET A 602 -13.73 6.43 7.38
N PRO A 603 -14.16 5.42 6.61
CA PRO A 603 -13.98 4.03 6.97
C PRO A 603 -12.51 3.62 6.87
N ILE A 604 -12.07 2.76 7.79
CA ILE A 604 -10.85 1.94 7.65
C ILE A 604 -11.28 0.68 6.91
N TYR A 605 -11.46 0.77 5.59
CA TYR A 605 -12.00 -0.32 4.78
C TYR A 605 -10.99 -1.46 4.55
N ARG A 606 -9.69 -1.21 4.73
CA ARG A 606 -8.66 -2.25 4.60
C ARG A 606 -7.71 -2.21 5.79
N MET A 607 -7.67 -3.33 6.50
CA MET A 607 -6.74 -3.59 7.60
C MET A 607 -6.04 -4.91 7.34
N THR A 608 -4.74 -4.86 7.05
CA THR A 608 -3.90 -6.05 6.95
C THR A 608 -3.13 -6.18 8.26
N PRO A 609 -3.45 -7.17 9.13
CA PRO A 609 -2.79 -7.33 10.41
C PRO A 609 -1.27 -7.37 10.28
N ASN A 610 -0.56 -6.68 11.17
CA ASN A 610 0.91 -6.57 11.16
C ASN A 610 1.50 -6.10 9.82
N TYR A 611 0.75 -5.30 9.07
CA TYR A 611 1.21 -4.74 7.79
C TYR A 611 0.80 -3.27 7.67
N THR A 612 -0.43 -2.98 7.27
CA THR A 612 -0.93 -1.60 7.13
C THR A 612 -2.42 -1.51 7.48
N MET A 613 -2.81 -0.35 8.01
CA MET A 613 -4.19 0.13 7.95
C MET A 613 -4.33 1.11 6.79
N GLN A 614 -5.47 1.13 6.11
CA GLN A 614 -5.71 2.01 4.96
C GLN A 614 -7.10 2.64 5.04
N THR A 615 -7.15 3.94 4.76
CA THR A 615 -8.36 4.79 4.80
C THR A 615 -8.31 5.86 3.70
N GLY A 616 -9.17 6.87 3.76
CA GLY A 616 -9.25 7.97 2.78
C GLY A 616 -10.03 7.63 1.50
N ASP A 617 -10.94 6.65 1.59
CA ASP A 617 -11.94 6.34 0.57
C ASP A 617 -13.34 6.60 1.18
N PRO A 618 -14.02 7.69 0.79
CA PRO A 618 -15.37 8.02 1.29
C PRO A 618 -16.39 6.90 1.02
N ASP A 619 -16.25 6.20 -0.11
CA ASP A 619 -17.15 5.13 -0.51
C ASP A 619 -16.80 3.81 0.18
N GLY A 620 -15.59 3.67 0.70
CA GLY A 620 -15.09 2.46 1.36
C GLY A 620 -15.01 1.24 0.41
N THR A 621 -14.86 1.48 -0.90
CA THR A 621 -14.80 0.41 -1.92
C THR A 621 -13.38 -0.07 -2.21
N GLY A 622 -12.38 0.72 -1.82
CA GLY A 622 -11.01 0.65 -2.28
C GLY A 622 -10.77 1.32 -3.64
N PHE A 623 -11.81 1.78 -4.34
CA PHE A 623 -11.74 2.46 -5.64
C PHE A 623 -12.11 3.94 -5.56
N GLY A 624 -12.67 4.38 -4.44
CA GLY A 624 -13.11 5.77 -4.29
C GLY A 624 -11.95 6.71 -3.99
N GLY A 625 -12.24 7.99 -4.16
CA GLY A 625 -11.26 9.07 -4.09
C GLY A 625 -11.60 10.14 -5.13
N GLU A 626 -11.28 11.38 -4.82
CA GLU A 626 -11.58 12.51 -5.70
C GLU A 626 -10.84 12.44 -7.05
N GLU A 627 -11.19 13.37 -7.95
CA GLU A 627 -10.63 13.51 -9.29
C GLU A 627 -9.11 13.79 -9.29
N TRP A 628 -8.55 14.28 -8.17
CA TRP A 628 -7.13 14.59 -8.09
C TRP A 628 -6.27 13.33 -8.02
N ILE A 629 -5.30 13.26 -8.93
CA ILE A 629 -4.25 12.23 -8.96
C ILE A 629 -2.92 12.91 -8.62
N SER A 630 -2.30 12.46 -7.52
CA SER A 630 -0.93 12.82 -7.15
C SER A 630 0.07 11.95 -7.88
N ARG A 631 1.22 12.54 -8.19
CA ARG A 631 2.41 11.77 -8.56
C ARG A 631 3.11 11.24 -7.32
N ASP A 632 3.82 10.13 -7.51
CA ASP A 632 4.60 9.54 -6.45
C ASP A 632 5.85 10.39 -6.21
N GLU A 633 5.90 11.08 -5.07
CA GLU A 633 7.10 11.68 -4.52
C GLU A 633 7.88 10.58 -3.79
N LEU A 634 9.02 10.16 -4.37
CA LEU A 634 9.84 9.08 -3.81
C LEU A 634 10.75 9.65 -2.73
N ALA A 635 10.20 9.76 -1.52
CA ALA A 635 10.87 10.23 -0.32
C ALA A 635 12.09 9.37 0.07
N ARG A 636 13.02 9.98 0.80
CA ARG A 636 14.15 9.30 1.47
C ARG A 636 13.72 8.69 2.80
N MET A 637 12.53 9.01 3.27
CA MET A 637 11.93 8.42 4.47
C MET A 637 11.64 6.93 4.27
N ASP A 638 12.14 6.11 5.19
CA ASP A 638 11.85 4.67 5.24
C ASP A 638 10.44 4.39 5.77
N PHE A 639 9.82 3.33 5.26
CA PHE A 639 8.62 2.75 5.85
C PHE A 639 8.96 1.94 7.09
N THR A 640 9.20 2.63 8.20
CA THR A 640 9.20 2.04 9.55
C THR A 640 7.78 1.88 10.06
N ARG A 641 7.59 1.41 11.29
CA ARG A 641 6.28 1.44 11.95
C ARG A 641 5.79 2.90 12.11
N GLY A 642 4.49 3.13 11.94
CA GLY A 642 3.86 4.45 12.05
C GLY A 642 4.05 5.37 10.84
N THR A 643 4.84 4.99 9.84
CA THR A 643 5.01 5.76 8.61
C THR A 643 3.70 5.80 7.83
N ILE A 644 3.35 6.99 7.32
CA ILE A 644 2.15 7.23 6.52
C ILE A 644 2.55 7.28 5.05
N GLY A 645 1.89 6.47 4.23
CA GLY A 645 2.11 6.42 2.79
C GLY A 645 0.84 6.64 1.98
N MET A 646 0.96 7.20 0.78
CA MET A 646 -0.17 7.29 -0.16
C MET A 646 -0.47 5.92 -0.74
N ALA A 647 -1.74 5.52 -0.74
CA ALA A 647 -2.16 4.30 -1.42
C ALA A 647 -2.32 4.55 -2.92
N THR A 648 -1.88 3.58 -3.73
CA THR A 648 -1.87 3.71 -5.19
C THR A 648 -2.39 2.44 -5.85
N SER A 649 -2.99 2.59 -7.03
CA SER A 649 -3.39 1.50 -7.94
C SER A 649 -2.29 1.17 -8.96
N GLY A 650 -1.09 1.72 -8.77
CA GLY A 650 -0.01 1.76 -9.73
C GLY A 650 0.82 3.02 -9.56
N LEU A 651 1.93 3.11 -10.28
CA LEU A 651 2.79 4.29 -10.24
C LEU A 651 2.01 5.56 -10.64
N ASP A 652 2.22 6.65 -9.90
CA ASP A 652 1.66 7.98 -10.18
C ASP A 652 0.12 7.97 -10.24
N THR A 653 -0.50 7.18 -9.36
CA THR A 653 -1.97 7.01 -9.28
C THR A 653 -2.56 7.30 -7.91
N ALA A 654 -1.76 7.84 -6.99
CA ALA A 654 -2.21 8.21 -5.65
C ALA A 654 -3.39 9.20 -5.74
N ARG A 655 -4.41 9.04 -4.89
CA ARG A 655 -5.53 9.98 -4.77
C ARG A 655 -5.64 10.49 -3.34
N THR A 656 -6.77 10.26 -2.69
CA THR A 656 -7.05 10.62 -1.29
C THR A 656 -6.74 9.50 -0.30
N GLN A 657 -6.56 8.28 -0.80
CA GLN A 657 -6.34 7.12 0.05
C GLN A 657 -4.92 7.12 0.60
N PHE A 658 -4.77 6.84 1.90
CA PHE A 658 -3.48 6.68 2.54
C PHE A 658 -3.49 5.48 3.48
N PHE A 659 -2.30 4.99 3.80
CA PHE A 659 -2.08 3.90 4.74
C PHE A 659 -1.08 4.27 5.83
N ILE A 660 -1.18 3.59 6.97
CA ILE A 660 -0.23 3.68 8.08
C ILE A 660 0.35 2.29 8.29
N THR A 661 1.68 2.20 8.39
CA THR A 661 2.41 0.94 8.59
C THR A 661 2.40 0.50 10.06
N HIS A 662 2.23 -0.81 10.30
CA HIS A 662 2.23 -1.38 11.66
C HIS A 662 3.56 -2.05 12.02
N ARG A 663 4.50 -2.09 11.09
CA ARG A 663 5.87 -2.57 11.29
C ARG A 663 6.79 -2.02 10.20
N PRO A 664 8.12 -2.24 10.27
CA PRO A 664 9.00 -1.95 9.15
C PRO A 664 8.62 -2.73 7.89
N LEU A 665 8.39 -2.00 6.79
CA LEU A 665 8.00 -2.52 5.47
C LEU A 665 8.93 -1.98 4.38
N PRO A 666 10.23 -2.34 4.40
CA PRO A 666 11.21 -1.75 3.48
C PRO A 666 10.92 -2.06 1.99
N GLN A 667 10.09 -3.07 1.70
CA GLN A 667 9.62 -3.35 0.34
C GLN A 667 8.77 -2.21 -0.26
N LEU A 668 8.21 -1.33 0.58
CA LEU A 668 7.46 -0.15 0.16
C LEU A 668 8.39 1.03 -0.18
N ASP A 669 9.63 1.02 0.31
CA ASP A 669 10.61 2.09 0.07
C ASP A 669 10.89 2.24 -1.43
N GLY A 670 10.81 3.49 -1.91
CA GLY A 670 10.94 3.85 -3.32
C GLY A 670 9.79 3.38 -4.22
N ARG A 671 8.70 2.84 -3.66
CA ARG A 671 7.46 2.48 -4.39
C ARG A 671 6.27 3.38 -4.09
N TYR A 672 6.17 3.83 -2.85
CA TYR A 672 5.06 4.61 -2.35
C TYR A 672 5.59 5.92 -1.78
N THR A 673 4.80 6.97 -1.89
CA THR A 673 5.11 8.26 -1.26
C THR A 673 4.92 8.16 0.24
N ALA A 674 6.03 8.16 0.98
CA ALA A 674 6.03 8.39 2.42
C ALA A 674 6.01 9.90 2.69
N PHE A 675 4.96 10.39 3.35
CA PHE A 675 4.76 11.84 3.54
C PHE A 675 4.67 12.26 5.02
N GLY A 676 4.85 11.33 5.94
CA GLY A 676 4.81 11.62 7.38
C GLY A 676 4.85 10.37 8.24
N ARG A 677 4.67 10.57 9.55
CA ARG A 677 4.63 9.50 10.55
C ARG A 677 3.70 9.80 11.71
N VAL A 678 3.24 8.77 12.40
CA VAL A 678 2.60 8.87 13.71
C VAL A 678 3.67 9.30 14.73
N VAL A 679 3.39 10.32 15.54
CA VAL A 679 4.32 10.86 16.54
C VAL A 679 3.79 10.74 17.98
N GLU A 680 2.49 10.55 18.17
CA GLU A 680 1.85 10.33 19.47
C GLU A 680 0.65 9.39 19.30
N GLY A 681 0.36 8.54 20.30
CA GLY A 681 -0.80 7.64 20.28
C GLY A 681 -0.64 6.40 19.38
N GLU A 682 0.59 5.94 19.16
CA GLU A 682 0.87 4.79 18.28
C GLU A 682 0.21 3.48 18.76
N GLU A 683 -0.03 3.35 20.07
CA GLU A 683 -0.79 2.24 20.66
C GLU A 683 -2.25 2.17 20.20
N ILE A 684 -2.81 3.26 19.66
CA ILE A 684 -4.16 3.26 19.10
C ILE A 684 -4.21 2.47 17.79
N LEU A 685 -3.13 2.45 17.00
CA LEU A 685 -3.07 1.71 15.73
C LEU A 685 -3.32 0.21 15.92
N GLU A 686 -2.98 -0.31 17.10
CA GLU A 686 -3.13 -1.73 17.46
C GLU A 686 -4.58 -2.10 17.81
N ARG A 687 -5.37 -1.11 18.21
CA ARG A 687 -6.79 -1.28 18.56
C ARG A 687 -7.70 -1.14 17.35
N LEU A 688 -7.21 -0.48 16.31
CA LEU A 688 -7.94 -0.30 15.07
C LEU A 688 -8.10 -1.64 14.36
N ILE A 689 -9.26 -1.84 13.77
CA ILE A 689 -9.56 -2.99 12.92
C ILE A 689 -10.21 -2.51 11.61
N ALA A 690 -10.39 -3.45 10.69
CA ALA A 690 -11.24 -3.18 9.54
C ALA A 690 -12.61 -2.69 10.02
N MET A 691 -13.13 -1.66 9.36
CA MET A 691 -14.42 -1.01 9.56
C MET A 691 -14.52 -0.07 10.77
N ASP A 692 -13.45 0.08 11.56
CA ASP A 692 -13.34 1.25 12.43
C ASP A 692 -13.35 2.53 11.60
N ARG A 693 -13.61 3.65 12.26
CA ARG A 693 -13.81 4.94 11.60
C ARG A 693 -12.81 5.96 12.09
N VAL A 694 -12.23 6.67 11.14
CA VAL A 694 -11.68 7.99 11.38
C VAL A 694 -12.87 8.95 11.44
N ILE A 695 -13.19 9.41 12.65
CA ILE A 695 -14.27 10.36 12.91
C ILE A 695 -13.93 11.67 12.21
N ARG A 696 -12.71 12.17 12.40
CA ARG A 696 -12.19 13.33 11.67
C ARG A 696 -10.67 13.44 11.76
N ILE A 697 -10.09 14.18 10.82
CA ILE A 697 -8.70 14.66 10.87
C ILE A 697 -8.73 16.19 10.89
N ARG A 698 -7.91 16.81 11.75
CA ARG A 698 -7.72 18.27 11.82
C ARG A 698 -6.29 18.62 12.19
N ARG A 699 -5.82 19.80 11.81
CA ARG A 699 -4.54 20.32 12.31
C ARG A 699 -4.56 20.33 13.85
N LYS A 700 -3.50 19.85 14.49
CA LYS A 700 -3.39 19.74 15.95
C LYS A 700 -3.39 21.14 16.57
N PRO A 701 -4.31 21.45 17.50
CA PRO A 701 -4.27 22.70 18.26
C PRO A 701 -3.04 22.76 19.17
N ALA A 702 -2.49 23.95 19.41
CA ALA A 702 -1.31 24.14 20.26
C ALA A 702 -1.49 23.62 21.70
N GLU A 703 -2.73 23.59 22.21
CA GLU A 703 -3.05 23.21 23.60
C GLU A 703 -3.59 21.77 23.75
N TRP A 704 -3.48 20.92 22.72
CA TRP A 704 -4.02 19.56 22.81
C TRP A 704 -3.21 18.69 23.78
N ARG A 705 -3.91 18.13 24.78
CA ARG A 705 -3.39 17.05 25.63
C ARG A 705 -4.03 15.73 25.21
N PRO A 706 -3.28 14.62 25.16
CA PRO A 706 -3.85 13.31 24.91
C PRO A 706 -4.91 13.03 25.97
N THR A 707 -6.13 12.71 25.54
CA THR A 707 -7.15 12.22 26.46
C THR A 707 -6.60 10.93 27.06
N PRO A 708 -6.39 10.85 28.38
CA PRO A 708 -5.96 9.61 29.00
C PRO A 708 -6.94 8.53 28.59
N THR A 709 -6.43 7.40 28.13
CA THR A 709 -7.26 6.21 27.97
C THR A 709 -8.04 6.03 29.28
N PRO A 710 -9.37 5.88 29.29
CA PRO A 710 -10.08 5.65 30.53
C PRO A 710 -9.50 4.40 31.15
N LYS A 711 -8.73 4.58 32.24
CA LYS A 711 -8.38 3.46 33.11
C LYS A 711 -9.71 2.91 33.62
N PRO A 712 -9.91 1.59 33.65
CA PRO A 712 -11.11 1.02 34.26
C PRO A 712 -11.25 1.65 35.65
N THR A 713 -12.41 2.25 35.90
CA THR A 713 -12.63 3.01 37.13
C THR A 713 -12.44 2.07 38.32
N SER A 714 -11.91 2.59 39.44
CA SER A 714 -11.70 1.80 40.66
C SER A 714 -12.99 1.13 41.19
N GLU A 715 -14.15 1.59 40.72
CA GLU A 715 -15.47 1.00 40.96
C GLU A 715 -15.68 -0.29 40.15
N GLN A 716 -15.31 -0.31 38.85
CA GLN A 716 -15.31 -1.50 38.01
C GLN A 716 -14.30 -2.56 38.49
N SER A 717 -13.14 -2.14 39.02
CA SER A 717 -12.17 -3.07 39.62
C SER A 717 -12.66 -3.68 40.95
N ARG A 718 -13.49 -2.95 41.71
CA ARG A 718 -14.09 -3.44 42.98
C ARG A 718 -15.27 -4.37 42.74
N ASP A 719 -16.06 -4.13 41.70
CA ASP A 719 -17.16 -5.03 41.32
C ASP A 719 -16.64 -6.36 40.72
N HIS A 720 -15.56 -6.32 39.95
CA HIS A 720 -14.88 -7.54 39.49
C HIS A 720 -14.26 -8.35 40.66
N ALA A 721 -13.68 -7.69 41.66
CA ALA A 721 -13.13 -8.35 42.85
C ALA A 721 -14.21 -8.92 43.79
N ARG A 722 -15.44 -8.36 43.77
CA ARG A 722 -16.59 -8.90 44.50
C ARG A 722 -17.22 -10.09 43.78
N GLN A 723 -17.30 -10.06 42.46
CA GLN A 723 -17.86 -11.15 41.65
C GLN A 723 -16.91 -12.37 41.56
N SER A 724 -15.58 -12.16 41.63
CA SER A 724 -14.62 -13.28 41.66
C SER A 724 -14.52 -14.01 43.00
N ARG A 725 -15.00 -13.39 44.10
CA ARG A 725 -15.08 -14.04 45.43
C ARG A 725 -16.39 -14.79 45.67
N ALA A 726 -17.34 -14.69 44.75
CA ALA A 726 -18.65 -15.34 44.83
C ALA A 726 -18.86 -16.45 43.78
N ARG A 727 -17.80 -16.83 43.03
CA ARG A 727 -17.80 -17.94 42.07
C ARG A 727 -16.84 -19.04 42.48
#